data_AF-A0A938N1Z0-F1
#
_entry.id   AF-A0A938N1Z0-F1
#
_cell.length_a   1.000
_cell.length_b   1.000
_cell.length_c   1.000
_cell.angle_alpha   90.00
_cell.angle_beta   90.00
_cell.angle_gamma   90.00
#
_symmetry.space_group_name_H-M   'P 1'
#
loop_
_entity.id
_entity.type
_entity.pdbx_description
1 polymer ?
#
loop_
_entity_poly.entity_id
_entity_poly.type
_entity_poly.pdbx_seq_one_letter_code
_entity_poly.pdbx_strand_id
1 'polypeptide(L)'
;GTVLFGTGTAWFDDISLECLDPARLSAKAGPREALQVTQLGADEPWLEGAPAGDHTWDRRVPVRVANHGDSPAATGLISVDLAGVFARLRGRAARASVRTVADGQIVTSYQLGDLLLIEGRSIPPRTVQVYHIYVAESSSPAPATAGKESATSAVNPALPAAQTDGPKFGGGPDYEALLNSPSNLVRNASFEAGETTPEGWFGGAPGDHPAEAQLGIAEPGLWGSRSARIHVPHGSTTTWLGWRQDVRVEPLKSYLYAAWLKCEDLEGGLQLHAHFRNAAGEYCTKSQMTGAGPAISGTTGWSLLSGLFTMPEDIANFQLHLTMNANGTAWHDGALLVEVTAGQVGQVQSRGGDEQRGVRVWPVNAIVKVFQDDAAPRGAAPARIAMARNEVEPLQLAVRSDRAIATVRVHVDVPRNTAGSTLGSVDVGVVGYVPIDYPTNYYSTKSAAWVRKFPSSAPACDGWAGYWPDPLLPRDSFELSTGKTQPVWITFKTSADTAPGDYTGTIRFVAANGTEVARVPLTAHVWDFTLPRENHVAAIYDLRMDDRWNIPGKSPQEARRDFLKFMADRRVCPDTIEPAPDIRYENGTVIADFAEFDRAAEYALDELRMPQFYTPWYFYLFGWGFPPSEKFGENPYEGDYPYVGADRGKLRPEFKRAYQAVLKVYWDHLKSRGWDKKCVLYISDEPFHSQPEITAQMKALCEMIHEVDPNIVIYSSTWAHVPQWEGHIDCWGIGHYGIVSPDVIATRKAAGDRIRWTTDGQMCTDTPYCAVERLLPLYCFHYGAEAYEFWGINWLTYDPYKWGWHRYIFQRDTPENAYHVRYPNGDGYLAYPGAPIGHNGPVTSIRLEQAREGCEDYEYLFLLRDLIAQASGQDTALAERAMAGAAELVPIPNAGGRYSTRILPDPDRVFVVRQQIAEAIEELSDR
;
A
#
# COMPACT_ATOMS: atom_id res chain seq x y z
N GLY A 1 -43.77 -14.30 29.28
CA GLY A 1 -44.26 -12.94 29.00
C GLY A 1 -44.94 -12.41 30.23
N THR A 2 -44.69 -11.15 30.58
CA THR A 2 -45.40 -10.45 31.66
C THR A 2 -46.79 -10.04 31.14
N VAL A 3 -47.84 -10.38 31.89
CA VAL A 3 -49.24 -10.07 31.53
C VAL A 3 -49.95 -9.51 32.75
N LEU A 4 -50.62 -8.37 32.57
CA LEU A 4 -51.62 -7.89 33.53
C LEU A 4 -52.97 -8.55 33.19
N PHE A 5 -53.47 -9.40 34.08
CA PHE A 5 -54.82 -9.96 33.94
C PHE A 5 -55.78 -9.25 34.92
N GLY A 6 -56.40 -8.17 34.45
CA GLY A 6 -57.32 -7.28 35.19
C GLY A 6 -57.45 -5.91 34.51
N THR A 7 -58.26 -4.99 35.07
CA THR A 7 -58.42 -3.62 34.54
C THR A 7 -57.54 -2.61 35.29
N GLY A 8 -56.73 -1.83 34.57
CA GLY A 8 -55.81 -0.81 35.10
C GLY A 8 -54.66 -0.53 34.13
N THR A 9 -53.75 0.38 34.48
CA THR A 9 -52.53 0.67 33.69
C THR A 9 -51.31 0.07 34.39
N ALA A 10 -50.52 -0.75 33.68
CA ALA A 10 -49.21 -1.22 34.13
C ALA A 10 -48.12 -0.55 33.31
N TRP A 11 -47.03 -0.13 33.97
CA TRP A 11 -45.85 0.46 33.36
C TRP A 11 -44.65 -0.48 33.60
N PHE A 12 -43.83 -0.68 32.58
CA PHE A 12 -42.59 -1.45 32.64
C PHE A 12 -41.47 -0.58 32.07
N ASP A 13 -40.28 -0.64 32.67
CA ASP A 13 -39.14 0.22 32.32
C ASP A 13 -38.17 -0.55 31.41
N ASP A 14 -37.35 -1.45 32.00
CA ASP A 14 -36.37 -2.29 31.29
C ASP A 14 -36.81 -3.75 31.21
N ILE A 15 -36.97 -4.27 29.99
CA ILE A 15 -37.09 -5.71 29.72
C ILE A 15 -35.87 -6.17 28.92
N SER A 16 -35.11 -7.09 29.49
CA SER A 16 -34.12 -7.91 28.79
C SER A 16 -34.75 -9.27 28.47
N LEU A 17 -34.58 -9.74 27.24
CA LEU A 17 -35.01 -11.06 26.79
C LEU A 17 -33.77 -11.91 26.52
N GLU A 18 -33.62 -12.99 27.29
CA GLU A 18 -32.63 -14.03 27.02
C GLU A 18 -33.24 -15.08 26.08
N CYS A 19 -32.56 -15.36 24.96
CA CYS A 19 -32.99 -16.35 24.01
C CYS A 19 -32.60 -17.75 24.52
N LEU A 20 -33.56 -18.45 25.13
CA LEU A 20 -33.35 -19.77 25.77
C LEU A 20 -33.09 -20.91 24.77
N ASP A 21 -33.43 -20.72 23.49
CA ASP A 21 -33.18 -21.66 22.39
C ASP A 21 -32.91 -20.88 21.11
N PRO A 22 -31.83 -21.18 20.34
CA PRO A 22 -31.57 -20.52 19.07
C PRO A 22 -32.66 -20.92 18.07
N ALA A 23 -33.67 -20.08 17.92
CA ALA A 23 -34.65 -20.23 16.87
C ALA A 23 -33.90 -20.29 15.53
N ARG A 24 -34.13 -21.33 14.73
CA ARG A 24 -33.72 -21.38 13.32
C ARG A 24 -34.48 -20.28 12.57
N LEU A 25 -34.01 -19.05 12.66
CA LEU A 25 -34.50 -17.92 11.89
C LEU A 25 -34.00 -18.08 10.45
N SER A 26 -34.90 -18.33 9.52
CA SER A 26 -34.60 -18.24 8.10
C SER A 26 -34.92 -16.83 7.61
N ALA A 27 -33.91 -16.08 7.21
CA ALA A 27 -34.10 -14.84 6.46
C ALA A 27 -34.04 -15.13 4.96
N LYS A 28 -34.96 -14.57 4.18
CA LYS A 28 -34.92 -14.57 2.73
C LYS A 28 -34.90 -13.12 2.26
N ALA A 29 -33.97 -12.77 1.39
CA ALA A 29 -34.01 -11.46 0.75
C ALA A 29 -35.33 -11.30 -0.01
N GLY A 30 -36.06 -10.21 0.28
CA GLY A 30 -37.22 -9.81 -0.50
C GLY A 30 -36.83 -9.37 -1.92
N PRO A 31 -37.80 -9.06 -2.78
CA PRO A 31 -37.52 -8.42 -4.05
C PRO A 31 -36.74 -7.12 -3.82
N ARG A 32 -35.84 -6.78 -4.75
CA ARG A 32 -35.09 -5.52 -4.72
C ARG A 32 -36.07 -4.34 -4.77
N GLU A 33 -36.03 -3.49 -3.75
CA GLU A 33 -36.66 -2.18 -3.79
C GLU A 33 -35.78 -1.21 -4.61
N ALA A 34 -36.42 -0.29 -5.34
CA ALA A 34 -35.72 0.69 -6.16
C ALA A 34 -36.21 2.10 -5.81
N LEU A 35 -35.26 2.99 -5.51
CA LEU A 35 -35.50 4.42 -5.35
C LEU A 35 -35.12 5.12 -6.66
N GLN A 36 -36.07 5.86 -7.24
CA GLN A 36 -35.79 6.72 -8.38
C GLN A 36 -35.17 8.02 -7.88
N VAL A 37 -34.00 8.37 -8.43
CA VAL A 37 -33.27 9.59 -8.11
C VAL A 37 -32.99 10.39 -9.37
N THR A 38 -33.23 11.69 -9.33
CA THR A 38 -32.94 12.59 -10.46
C THR A 38 -31.53 13.13 -10.35
N GLN A 39 -30.73 13.03 -11.40
CA GLN A 39 -29.38 13.61 -11.42
C GLN A 39 -29.43 15.05 -11.95
N LEU A 40 -28.82 15.98 -11.23
CA LEU A 40 -28.77 17.41 -11.57
C LEU A 40 -27.32 17.82 -11.87
N GLY A 41 -27.12 18.69 -12.87
CA GLY A 41 -25.80 19.24 -13.21
C GLY A 41 -24.84 18.31 -13.94
N ALA A 42 -25.23 17.07 -14.28
CA ALA A 42 -24.35 16.05 -14.88
C ALA A 42 -23.82 16.42 -16.27
N ASP A 43 -24.71 16.95 -17.11
CA ASP A 43 -24.45 17.25 -18.53
C ASP A 43 -24.13 18.73 -18.74
N GLU A 44 -23.65 19.42 -17.70
CA GLU A 44 -23.27 20.82 -17.82
C GLU A 44 -22.19 21.02 -18.88
N PRO A 45 -22.28 22.09 -19.69
CA PRO A 45 -21.25 22.43 -20.65
C PRO A 45 -19.93 22.71 -19.93
N TRP A 46 -18.82 22.61 -20.67
CA TRP A 46 -17.51 22.98 -20.15
C TRP A 46 -17.50 24.48 -19.81
N LEU A 47 -16.85 24.86 -18.71
CA LEU A 47 -16.67 26.26 -18.35
C LEU A 47 -15.79 26.97 -19.39
N GLU A 48 -16.34 27.95 -20.09
CA GLU A 48 -15.60 28.79 -21.03
C GLU A 48 -14.77 29.86 -20.28
N GLY A 49 -13.52 30.08 -20.70
CA GLY A 49 -12.56 31.00 -20.06
C GLY A 49 -11.30 30.31 -19.51
N ALA A 50 -10.20 31.06 -19.39
CA ALA A 50 -8.92 30.58 -18.87
C ALA A 50 -8.88 30.67 -17.32
N PRO A 51 -8.20 29.74 -16.60
CA PRO A 51 -7.68 30.05 -15.27
C PRO A 51 -6.80 31.31 -15.38
N ALA A 52 -6.65 32.11 -14.32
CA ALA A 52 -5.75 33.27 -14.35
C ALA A 52 -4.38 32.91 -14.97
N GLY A 53 -4.05 33.50 -16.14
CA GLY A 53 -2.87 33.16 -16.95
C GLY A 53 -3.20 32.55 -18.34
N ASP A 54 -2.20 31.94 -19.00
CA ASP A 54 -2.29 31.31 -20.34
C ASP A 54 -2.78 29.84 -20.32
N HIS A 55 -3.32 29.36 -19.19
CA HIS A 55 -3.75 27.98 -19.05
C HIS A 55 -5.17 27.76 -19.62
N THR A 56 -5.51 26.53 -19.99
CA THR A 56 -6.89 26.14 -20.36
C THR A 56 -7.35 25.03 -19.44
N TRP A 57 -8.59 25.10 -18.94
CA TRP A 57 -9.22 23.98 -18.25
C TRP A 57 -9.29 22.77 -19.18
N ASP A 58 -8.42 21.77 -19.00
CA ASP A 58 -8.35 20.63 -19.91
C ASP A 58 -8.81 19.33 -19.24
N ARG A 59 -9.10 19.37 -17.94
CA ARG A 59 -9.69 18.28 -17.16
C ARG A 59 -10.83 18.79 -16.28
N ARG A 60 -11.84 17.95 -16.08
CA ARG A 60 -12.83 18.13 -15.01
C ARG A 60 -13.20 16.82 -14.35
N VAL A 61 -13.64 16.86 -13.11
CA VAL A 61 -14.05 15.69 -12.33
C VAL A 61 -15.43 15.95 -11.73
N PRO A 62 -16.45 15.14 -12.04
CA PRO A 62 -17.75 15.28 -11.42
C PRO A 62 -17.69 14.77 -9.98
N VAL A 63 -18.27 15.51 -9.06
CA VAL A 63 -18.45 15.16 -7.65
C VAL A 63 -19.94 15.06 -7.36
N ARG A 64 -20.37 13.90 -6.88
CA ARG A 64 -21.79 13.58 -6.66
C ARG A 64 -22.13 13.70 -5.19
N VAL A 65 -23.21 14.40 -4.89
CA VAL A 65 -23.78 14.49 -3.54
C VAL A 65 -25.25 14.10 -3.62
N ALA A 66 -25.64 13.05 -2.88
CA ALA A 66 -26.96 12.46 -2.97
C ALA A 66 -27.85 12.87 -1.81
N ASN A 67 -29.10 13.25 -2.11
CA ASN A 67 -30.19 13.35 -1.16
C ASN A 67 -31.23 12.27 -1.50
N HIS A 68 -31.23 11.18 -0.72
CA HIS A 68 -32.20 10.08 -0.87
C HIS A 68 -33.52 10.34 -0.12
N GLY A 69 -33.60 11.41 0.68
CA GLY A 69 -34.76 11.74 1.48
C GLY A 69 -35.88 12.39 0.68
N ASP A 70 -37.04 12.50 1.34
CA ASP A 70 -38.24 13.14 0.80
C ASP A 70 -38.33 14.65 1.06
N SER A 71 -37.29 15.23 1.68
CA SER A 71 -37.19 16.67 1.99
C SER A 71 -35.87 17.25 1.51
N PRO A 72 -35.80 18.57 1.21
CA PRO A 72 -34.54 19.21 0.86
C PRO A 72 -33.50 19.04 1.98
N ALA A 73 -32.25 18.77 1.62
CA ALA A 73 -31.16 18.59 2.56
C ALA A 73 -30.16 19.75 2.43
N ALA A 74 -29.91 20.47 3.53
CA ALA A 74 -28.78 21.40 3.60
C ALA A 74 -27.50 20.59 3.87
N THR A 75 -26.51 20.70 2.99
CA THR A 75 -25.31 19.86 3.08
C THR A 75 -24.16 20.47 3.88
N GLY A 76 -24.31 21.71 4.37
CA GLY A 76 -23.18 22.46 4.93
C GLY A 76 -22.07 22.61 3.90
N LEU A 77 -20.85 22.21 4.25
CA LEU A 77 -19.74 22.08 3.30
C LEU A 77 -19.71 20.67 2.69
N ILE A 78 -19.27 20.55 1.45
CA ILE A 78 -19.05 19.25 0.81
C ILE A 78 -17.55 18.96 0.84
N SER A 79 -17.15 17.87 1.48
CA SER A 79 -15.75 17.44 1.52
C SER A 79 -15.41 16.55 0.33
N VAL A 80 -14.33 16.86 -0.36
CA VAL A 80 -13.83 16.11 -1.51
C VAL A 80 -12.34 15.86 -1.34
N ASP A 81 -11.95 14.58 -1.31
CA ASP A 81 -10.55 14.18 -1.32
C ASP A 81 -10.02 14.18 -2.77
N LEU A 82 -9.09 15.09 -3.05
CA LEU A 82 -8.42 15.24 -4.34
C LEU A 82 -7.12 14.44 -4.45
N ALA A 83 -6.66 13.77 -3.39
CA ALA A 83 -5.38 13.04 -3.42
C ALA A 83 -5.38 12.00 -4.56
N GLY A 84 -6.44 11.18 -4.64
CA GLY A 84 -6.63 10.21 -5.72
C GLY A 84 -6.80 10.86 -7.09
N VAL A 85 -7.37 12.07 -7.17
CA VAL A 85 -7.49 12.82 -8.43
C VAL A 85 -6.12 13.27 -8.92
N PHE A 86 -5.30 13.86 -8.05
CA PHE A 86 -3.95 14.32 -8.42
C PHE A 86 -3.02 13.16 -8.72
N ALA A 87 -3.13 12.05 -7.99
CA ALA A 87 -2.42 10.81 -8.27
C ALA A 87 -2.79 10.26 -9.65
N ARG A 88 -4.09 10.21 -9.98
CA ARG A 88 -4.60 9.80 -11.31
C ARG A 88 -4.13 10.73 -12.43
N LEU A 89 -3.95 12.01 -12.15
CA LEU A 89 -3.40 13.00 -13.08
C LEU A 89 -1.86 13.02 -13.13
N ARG A 90 -1.19 12.13 -12.37
CA ARG A 90 0.27 11.89 -12.43
C ARG A 90 1.11 13.16 -12.25
N GLY A 91 0.68 14.03 -11.32
CA GLY A 91 1.38 15.28 -11.03
C GLY A 91 1.31 16.36 -12.13
N ARG A 92 0.57 16.11 -13.23
CA ARG A 92 0.41 17.08 -14.32
C ARG A 92 -0.58 18.20 -14.02
N ALA A 93 -1.33 18.08 -12.94
CA ALA A 93 -2.33 19.06 -12.51
C ALA A 93 -1.70 20.20 -11.71
N ALA A 94 -1.96 21.44 -12.12
CA ALA A 94 -1.62 22.60 -11.30
C ALA A 94 -2.62 22.72 -10.15
N ARG A 95 -2.22 22.45 -8.90
CA ARG A 95 -3.10 22.57 -7.71
C ARG A 95 -3.78 23.94 -7.60
N ALA A 96 -3.06 25.02 -7.91
CA ALA A 96 -3.61 26.39 -7.89
C ALA A 96 -4.76 26.61 -8.90
N SER A 97 -4.88 25.73 -9.88
CA SER A 97 -5.96 25.78 -10.87
C SER A 97 -7.27 25.16 -10.34
N VAL A 98 -7.33 24.45 -9.21
CA VAL A 98 -8.60 23.82 -8.79
C VAL A 98 -9.74 24.85 -8.71
N ARG A 99 -10.81 24.65 -9.49
CA ARG A 99 -12.03 25.46 -9.42
C ARG A 99 -13.26 24.58 -9.42
N THR A 100 -14.21 24.89 -8.54
CA THR A 100 -15.48 24.17 -8.46
C THR A 100 -16.56 24.91 -9.22
N VAL A 101 -17.36 24.21 -10.01
CA VAL A 101 -18.48 24.76 -10.77
C VAL A 101 -19.74 23.95 -10.46
N ALA A 102 -20.86 24.66 -10.30
CA ALA A 102 -22.20 24.07 -10.28
C ALA A 102 -23.19 25.07 -10.92
N ASP A 103 -24.13 24.55 -11.70
CA ASP A 103 -25.11 25.33 -12.47
C ASP A 103 -24.42 26.34 -13.39
N GLY A 104 -23.27 25.97 -13.97
CA GLY A 104 -22.47 26.84 -14.86
C GLY A 104 -21.78 28.02 -14.17
N GLN A 105 -21.77 28.09 -12.83
CA GLN A 105 -21.13 29.15 -12.06
C GLN A 105 -20.05 28.60 -11.14
N ILE A 106 -18.97 29.37 -10.96
CA ILE A 106 -17.93 29.04 -9.97
C ILE A 106 -18.55 29.14 -8.58
N VAL A 107 -18.39 28.08 -7.78
CA VAL A 107 -18.82 28.00 -6.39
C VAL A 107 -17.62 28.25 -5.49
N THR A 108 -17.83 28.95 -4.37
CA THR A 108 -16.81 29.11 -3.35
C THR A 108 -16.33 27.75 -2.88
N SER A 109 -15.03 27.56 -2.84
CA SER A 109 -14.41 26.36 -2.30
C SER A 109 -13.12 26.72 -1.59
N TYR A 110 -12.85 26.05 -0.48
CA TYR A 110 -11.67 26.22 0.36
C TYR A 110 -10.77 25.02 0.15
N GLN A 111 -9.54 25.25 -0.33
CA GLN A 111 -8.58 24.17 -0.51
C GLN A 111 -7.67 24.09 0.72
N LEU A 112 -7.82 23.00 1.45
CA LEU A 112 -6.87 22.59 2.46
C LEU A 112 -6.08 21.46 1.78
N GLY A 113 -4.86 21.71 1.29
CA GLY A 113 -3.99 20.63 0.79
C GLY A 113 -4.65 19.84 -0.35
N ASP A 114 -4.87 18.54 -0.13
CA ASP A 114 -5.63 17.69 -1.05
C ASP A 114 -7.13 17.55 -0.66
N LEU A 115 -7.58 18.11 0.47
CA LEU A 115 -8.99 18.21 0.85
C LEU A 115 -9.61 19.51 0.31
N LEU A 116 -10.60 19.39 -0.56
CA LEU A 116 -11.41 20.50 -1.03
C LEU A 116 -12.73 20.56 -0.28
N LEU A 117 -13.07 21.72 0.27
CA LEU A 117 -14.36 21.98 0.91
C LEU A 117 -15.16 22.92 0.01
N ILE A 118 -16.27 22.44 -0.54
CA ILE A 118 -17.14 23.21 -1.43
C ILE A 118 -18.30 23.76 -0.61
N GLU A 119 -18.68 25.02 -0.79
CA GLU A 119 -19.93 25.53 -0.22
C GLU A 119 -21.13 24.78 -0.81
N GLY A 120 -21.79 23.99 0.04
CA GLY A 120 -22.95 23.22 -0.32
C GLY A 120 -24.19 24.09 -0.48
N ARG A 121 -25.11 23.65 -1.34
CA ARG A 121 -26.41 24.27 -1.54
C ARG A 121 -27.49 23.35 -0.97
N SER A 122 -28.72 23.85 -0.82
CA SER A 122 -29.85 22.98 -0.51
C SER A 122 -30.09 22.00 -1.67
N ILE A 123 -29.98 20.70 -1.40
CA ILE A 123 -30.16 19.64 -2.41
C ILE A 123 -31.62 19.17 -2.39
N PRO A 124 -32.35 19.20 -3.52
CA PRO A 124 -33.73 18.77 -3.58
C PRO A 124 -33.94 17.28 -3.18
N PRO A 125 -35.14 16.90 -2.71
CA PRO A 125 -35.48 15.52 -2.39
C PRO A 125 -35.21 14.56 -3.55
N ARG A 126 -34.75 13.35 -3.25
CA ARG A 126 -34.53 12.27 -4.24
C ARG A 126 -33.68 12.71 -5.43
N THR A 127 -32.61 13.46 -5.19
CA THR A 127 -31.69 13.92 -6.24
C THR A 127 -30.24 13.57 -5.96
N VAL A 128 -29.45 13.57 -7.02
CA VAL A 128 -27.98 13.57 -6.96
C VAL A 128 -27.50 14.85 -7.63
N GLN A 129 -27.02 15.80 -6.83
CA GLN A 129 -26.39 17.02 -7.34
C GLN A 129 -24.96 16.69 -7.79
N VAL A 130 -24.60 17.14 -8.99
CA VAL A 130 -23.24 17.04 -9.51
C VAL A 130 -22.58 18.42 -9.46
N TYR A 131 -21.40 18.47 -8.88
CA TYR A 131 -20.46 19.58 -8.95
C TYR A 131 -19.32 19.18 -9.89
N HIS A 132 -18.74 20.11 -10.63
CA HIS A 132 -17.59 19.85 -11.50
C HIS A 132 -16.35 20.54 -10.97
N ILE A 133 -15.33 19.75 -10.64
CA ILE A 133 -14.01 20.26 -10.26
C ILE A 133 -13.16 20.34 -11.51
N TYR A 134 -12.82 21.55 -11.93
CA TYR A 134 -11.95 21.83 -13.06
C TYR A 134 -10.50 21.92 -12.61
N VAL A 135 -9.61 21.37 -13.44
CA VAL A 135 -8.17 21.37 -13.24
C VAL A 135 -7.50 21.65 -14.59
N ALA A 136 -6.42 22.43 -14.57
CA ALA A 136 -5.59 22.70 -15.73
C ALA A 136 -4.25 21.94 -15.64
N GLU A 137 -3.75 21.50 -16.79
CA GLU A 137 -2.39 20.99 -16.96
C GLU A 137 -1.35 22.08 -16.59
N SER A 138 -0.36 21.67 -15.80
CA SER A 138 0.80 22.47 -15.44
C SER A 138 1.77 22.54 -16.62
N SER A 139 2.29 23.74 -16.93
CA SER A 139 3.26 23.96 -18.00
C SER A 139 4.66 23.41 -17.67
N SER A 140 4.91 23.10 -16.40
CA SER A 140 6.08 22.38 -15.92
C SER A 140 5.61 21.26 -14.99
N PRO A 141 6.03 20.00 -15.17
CA PRO A 141 5.90 19.04 -14.08
C PRO A 141 6.70 19.62 -12.92
N ALA A 142 6.01 20.13 -11.90
CA ALA A 142 6.69 20.49 -10.68
C ALA A 142 7.27 19.17 -10.15
N PRO A 143 8.57 19.09 -9.84
CA PRO A 143 9.03 17.97 -9.03
C PRO A 143 8.12 17.98 -7.80
N ALA A 144 7.47 16.84 -7.52
CA ALA A 144 6.84 16.70 -6.22
C ALA A 144 7.98 16.96 -5.25
N THR A 145 7.96 18.12 -4.59
CA THR A 145 8.92 18.39 -3.53
C THR A 145 8.63 17.29 -2.53
N ALA A 146 9.50 16.28 -2.49
CA ALA A 146 9.68 15.48 -1.31
C ALA A 146 9.94 16.53 -0.24
N GLY A 147 8.87 16.89 0.50
CA GLY A 147 9.09 17.52 1.78
C GLY A 147 10.12 16.63 2.45
N LYS A 148 11.14 17.22 3.07
CA LYS A 148 11.90 16.50 4.09
C LYS A 148 10.90 16.15 5.20
N GLU A 149 10.10 15.13 4.96
CA GLU A 149 9.26 14.48 5.92
C GLU A 149 10.27 13.82 6.84
N SER A 150 10.35 14.30 8.08
CA SER A 150 10.96 13.48 9.11
C SER A 150 10.05 12.25 9.22
N ALA A 151 10.52 11.14 8.65
CA ALA A 151 9.92 9.82 8.81
C ALA A 151 10.13 9.30 10.25
N THR A 152 10.00 10.17 11.24
CA THR A 152 10.22 9.91 12.65
C THR A 152 8.93 9.39 13.25
N SER A 153 8.52 8.21 12.79
CA SER A 153 7.63 7.21 13.40
C SER A 153 6.87 6.44 12.31
N ALA A 154 7.61 5.82 11.39
CA ALA A 154 7.01 4.84 10.49
C ALA A 154 6.65 3.59 11.32
N VAL A 155 5.42 3.55 11.85
CA VAL A 155 4.87 2.37 12.52
C VAL A 155 4.73 1.24 11.49
N ASN A 156 5.01 0.01 11.92
CA ASN A 156 4.86 -1.20 11.10
C ASN A 156 3.47 -1.18 10.38
N PRO A 157 3.42 -1.16 9.03
CA PRO A 157 2.18 -1.10 8.27
C PRO A 157 1.28 -2.33 8.45
N ALA A 158 1.82 -3.46 8.95
CA ALA A 158 1.07 -4.68 9.24
C ALA A 158 0.38 -4.69 10.62
N LEU A 159 0.79 -3.79 11.53
CA LEU A 159 0.13 -3.63 12.83
C LEU A 159 -0.95 -2.54 12.73
N PRO A 160 -2.16 -2.75 13.27
CA PRO A 160 -3.19 -1.73 13.35
C PRO A 160 -2.80 -0.67 14.39
N ALA A 161 -1.86 0.19 14.05
CA ALA A 161 -1.81 1.53 14.61
C ALA A 161 -2.75 2.40 13.78
N ALA A 162 -3.56 3.22 14.46
CA ALA A 162 -4.42 4.20 13.82
C ALA A 162 -3.55 5.14 12.97
N GLN A 163 -3.44 4.85 11.67
CA GLN A 163 -2.78 5.70 10.69
C GLN A 163 -3.78 6.73 10.17
N THR A 164 -3.50 8.00 10.41
CA THR A 164 -3.98 9.08 9.55
C THR A 164 -2.77 9.94 9.22
N ASP A 165 -2.15 9.67 8.07
CA ASP A 165 -1.26 10.64 7.43
C ASP A 165 -2.12 11.81 6.96
N GLY A 166 -2.22 12.83 7.81
CA GLY A 166 -2.79 14.12 7.43
C GLY A 166 -1.86 14.82 6.43
N PRO A 167 -2.39 15.46 5.38
CA PRO A 167 -1.58 16.31 4.50
C PRO A 167 -0.82 17.37 5.31
N LYS A 168 0.39 17.76 4.90
CA LYS A 168 1.02 19.00 5.40
C LYS A 168 0.47 20.17 4.58
N PHE A 169 -0.39 20.95 5.22
CA PHE A 169 -1.03 22.10 4.61
C PHE A 169 -0.15 23.34 4.76
N GLY A 170 -0.01 24.15 3.70
CA GLY A 170 0.36 25.55 3.85
C GLY A 170 -0.90 26.34 4.20
N GLY A 171 -0.88 27.06 5.33
CA GLY A 171 -1.98 27.92 5.74
C GLY A 171 -2.09 29.08 4.76
N GLY A 172 -3.10 29.03 3.89
CA GLY A 172 -3.40 30.06 2.92
C GLY A 172 -4.65 30.87 3.30
N PRO A 173 -5.04 31.85 2.46
CA PRO A 173 -6.22 32.69 2.67
C PRO A 173 -7.53 31.89 2.82
N ASP A 174 -7.61 30.70 2.21
CA ASP A 174 -8.79 29.82 2.31
C ASP A 174 -9.02 29.31 3.74
N TYR A 175 -7.95 29.00 4.50
CA TYR A 175 -8.09 28.53 5.88
C TYR A 175 -8.58 29.65 6.79
N GLU A 176 -8.03 30.86 6.64
CA GLU A 176 -8.46 32.03 7.40
C GLU A 176 -9.93 32.39 7.14
N ALA A 177 -10.35 32.33 5.87
CA ALA A 177 -11.74 32.58 5.49
C ALA A 177 -12.69 31.56 6.14
N LEU A 178 -12.30 30.28 6.17
CA LEU A 178 -13.07 29.22 6.80
C LEU A 178 -13.06 29.30 8.33
N LEU A 179 -11.92 29.66 8.93
CA LEU A 179 -11.75 29.83 10.37
C LEU A 179 -12.72 30.88 10.92
N ASN A 180 -12.90 31.98 10.18
CA ASN A 180 -13.77 33.10 10.51
C ASN A 180 -15.21 32.96 9.98
N SER A 181 -15.54 31.84 9.31
CA SER A 181 -16.87 31.59 8.76
C SER A 181 -17.87 31.22 9.86
N PRO A 182 -19.18 31.57 9.71
CA PRO A 182 -20.23 31.08 10.59
C PRO A 182 -20.39 29.55 10.58
N SER A 183 -19.79 28.84 9.61
CA SER A 183 -19.74 27.38 9.59
C SER A 183 -18.84 26.79 10.67
N ASN A 184 -17.85 27.54 11.16
CA ASN A 184 -16.97 27.08 12.24
C ASN A 184 -17.73 27.12 13.58
N LEU A 185 -17.93 25.96 14.16
CA LEU A 185 -18.65 25.81 15.43
C LEU A 185 -17.77 26.09 16.66
N VAL A 186 -16.47 26.28 16.47
CA VAL A 186 -15.51 26.54 17.55
C VAL A 186 -15.55 28.01 17.96
N ARG A 187 -15.68 28.24 19.27
CA ARG A 187 -15.59 29.58 19.86
C ARG A 187 -14.14 29.93 20.15
N ASN A 188 -13.78 31.21 19.95
CA ASN A 188 -12.42 31.72 20.16
C ASN A 188 -11.37 30.85 19.46
N ALA A 189 -11.60 30.59 18.17
CA ALA A 189 -10.88 29.62 17.36
C ALA A 189 -9.39 29.99 17.15
N SER A 190 -9.06 31.29 17.14
CA SER A 190 -7.69 31.81 17.07
C SER A 190 -7.14 32.29 18.41
N PHE A 191 -7.83 32.01 19.52
CA PHE A 191 -7.36 32.32 20.89
C PHE A 191 -7.08 33.81 21.17
N GLU A 192 -7.67 34.72 20.39
CA GLU A 192 -7.49 36.17 20.56
C GLU A 192 -8.24 36.72 21.79
N ALA A 193 -9.30 36.04 22.27
CA ALA A 193 -10.06 36.43 23.45
C ALA A 193 -9.58 35.76 24.75
N GLY A 194 -9.60 36.49 25.86
CA GLY A 194 -9.15 36.05 27.20
C GLY A 194 -7.92 36.80 27.71
N GLU A 195 -7.64 36.78 29.01
CA GLU A 195 -6.47 37.48 29.59
C GLU A 195 -5.27 36.54 29.72
N THR A 196 -5.27 35.69 30.76
CA THR A 196 -4.22 34.68 31.01
C THR A 196 -4.56 33.32 30.42
N THR A 197 -5.86 33.01 30.33
CA THR A 197 -6.39 31.79 29.72
C THR A 197 -7.35 32.12 28.58
N PRO A 198 -7.41 31.28 27.53
CA PRO A 198 -8.29 31.50 26.39
C PRO A 198 -9.76 31.44 26.79
N GLU A 199 -10.52 32.49 26.47
CA GLU A 199 -11.96 32.54 26.74
C GLU A 199 -12.68 31.40 26.00
N GLY A 200 -13.62 30.72 26.67
CA GLY A 200 -14.39 29.62 26.09
C GLY A 200 -13.66 28.27 26.02
N TRP A 201 -12.42 28.19 26.50
CA TRP A 201 -11.62 26.97 26.57
C TRP A 201 -11.26 26.64 28.02
N PHE A 202 -11.56 25.40 28.44
CA PHE A 202 -11.29 24.94 29.81
C PHE A 202 -9.93 24.25 29.88
N GLY A 203 -8.99 24.82 30.63
CA GLY A 203 -7.66 24.25 30.87
C GLY A 203 -7.64 23.26 32.03
N GLY A 204 -6.81 22.21 31.95
CA GLY A 204 -6.52 21.29 33.07
C GLY A 204 -6.25 19.84 32.66
N ALA A 205 -6.16 18.94 33.64
CA ALA A 205 -5.97 17.49 33.44
C ALA A 205 -7.08 16.68 34.14
N PRO A 206 -7.37 15.44 33.68
CA PRO A 206 -8.14 14.48 34.46
C PRO A 206 -7.29 13.99 35.64
N GLY A 207 -7.34 14.69 36.78
CA GLY A 207 -6.61 14.35 38.01
C GLY A 207 -5.49 15.33 38.38
N ASP A 208 -4.62 14.91 39.30
CA ASP A 208 -3.45 15.70 39.73
C ASP A 208 -2.47 15.87 38.56
N HIS A 209 -1.93 17.07 38.41
CA HIS A 209 -0.98 17.43 37.35
C HIS A 209 0.31 17.99 37.98
N PRO A 210 1.44 17.95 37.25
CA PRO A 210 2.69 18.51 37.74
C PRO A 210 2.47 19.98 38.13
N ALA A 211 2.82 20.36 39.37
CA ALA A 211 2.66 21.72 39.86
C ALA A 211 3.43 22.77 39.03
N GLU A 212 4.44 22.31 38.28
CA GLU A 212 5.28 23.13 37.42
C GLU A 212 4.74 23.27 35.99
N ALA A 213 3.64 22.58 35.65
CA ALA A 213 3.03 22.71 34.32
C ALA A 213 2.34 24.07 34.15
N GLN A 214 2.53 24.68 32.98
CA GLN A 214 2.01 26.01 32.67
C GLN A 214 1.04 25.96 31.50
N LEU A 215 -0.18 26.47 31.72
CA LEU A 215 -1.16 26.71 30.67
C LEU A 215 -1.39 28.21 30.57
N GLY A 216 -1.38 28.76 29.36
CA GLY A 216 -1.75 30.15 29.14
C GLY A 216 -1.83 30.52 27.67
N ILE A 217 -1.83 31.82 27.41
CA ILE A 217 -1.78 32.38 26.05
C ILE A 217 -0.35 32.89 25.77
N ALA A 218 0.13 32.73 24.54
CA ALA A 218 1.47 33.14 24.11
C ALA A 218 1.43 33.90 22.78
N GLU A 219 2.50 34.69 22.54
CA GLU A 219 2.73 35.44 21.30
C GLU A 219 4.05 34.98 20.64
N PRO A 220 4.16 34.98 19.30
CA PRO A 220 3.11 35.32 18.32
C PRO A 220 2.17 34.14 18.02
N GLY A 221 0.93 34.45 17.69
CA GLY A 221 -0.03 33.54 17.06
C GLY A 221 0.24 33.33 15.56
N LEU A 222 -0.44 32.35 14.97
CA LEU A 222 -0.48 32.11 13.53
C LEU A 222 -1.64 32.88 12.87
N TRP A 223 -2.83 32.88 13.48
CA TRP A 223 -4.07 33.48 12.96
C TRP A 223 -4.49 34.72 13.75
N GLY A 224 -3.53 35.59 14.00
CA GLY A 224 -3.68 36.75 14.86
C GLY A 224 -2.39 37.03 15.63
N SER A 225 -2.52 37.59 16.82
CA SER A 225 -1.38 37.92 17.68
C SER A 225 -1.09 36.84 18.72
N ARG A 226 -2.05 35.95 19.01
CA ARG A 226 -2.07 35.09 20.20
C ARG A 226 -2.27 33.61 19.84
N SER A 227 -1.83 32.72 20.73
CA SER A 227 -1.99 31.27 20.62
C SER A 227 -2.12 30.61 21.99
N ALA A 228 -2.74 29.44 22.07
CA ALA A 228 -2.83 28.68 23.31
C ALA A 228 -1.54 27.88 23.56
N ARG A 229 -0.91 28.03 24.73
CA ARG A 229 0.35 27.37 25.10
C ARG A 229 0.16 26.37 26.24
N ILE A 230 0.88 25.26 26.16
CA ILE A 230 1.06 24.27 27.24
C ILE A 230 2.56 24.03 27.39
N HIS A 231 3.07 24.04 28.62
CA HIS A 231 4.44 23.65 28.93
C HIS A 231 4.48 22.69 30.11
N VAL A 232 5.18 21.57 29.95
CA VAL A 232 5.41 20.59 31.01
C VAL A 232 6.92 20.32 31.06
N PRO A 233 7.61 20.59 32.19
CA PRO A 233 9.05 20.37 32.29
C PRO A 233 9.46 18.91 32.04
N HIS A 234 10.64 18.72 31.44
CA HIS A 234 11.24 17.39 31.27
C HIS A 234 11.43 16.66 32.60
N GLY A 235 11.24 15.33 32.57
CA GLY A 235 11.32 14.48 33.77
C GLY A 235 10.08 14.53 34.66
N SER A 236 9.06 15.33 34.30
CA SER A 236 7.77 15.33 34.99
C SER A 236 6.95 14.10 34.59
N THR A 237 6.17 13.56 35.53
CA THR A 237 5.17 12.52 35.22
C THR A 237 4.18 13.02 34.16
N THR A 238 4.07 12.30 33.05
CA THR A 238 3.15 12.64 31.95
C THR A 238 1.70 12.38 32.36
N THR A 239 0.82 13.35 32.10
CA THR A 239 -0.63 13.23 32.21
C THR A 239 -1.30 14.00 31.08
N TRP A 240 -2.55 13.68 30.76
CA TRP A 240 -3.33 14.38 29.73
C TRP A 240 -3.68 15.80 30.15
N LEU A 241 -2.88 16.77 29.70
CA LEU A 241 -2.99 18.17 30.08
C LEU A 241 -3.28 19.05 28.86
N GLY A 242 -4.19 20.01 28.98
CA GLY A 242 -4.41 21.02 27.94
C GLY A 242 -5.79 21.64 27.96
N TRP A 243 -6.26 22.07 26.79
CA TRP A 243 -7.48 22.86 26.61
C TRP A 243 -8.62 22.01 26.05
N ARG A 244 -9.84 22.27 26.54
CA ARG A 244 -11.06 21.57 26.11
C ARG A 244 -12.19 22.53 25.78
N GLN A 245 -13.00 22.17 24.79
CA GLN A 245 -14.23 22.89 24.46
C GLN A 245 -15.31 21.90 24.04
N ASP A 246 -16.48 21.96 24.68
CA ASP A 246 -17.66 21.22 24.24
C ASP A 246 -18.34 21.97 23.09
N VAL A 247 -18.49 21.28 21.96
CA VAL A 247 -19.15 21.80 20.77
C VAL A 247 -20.35 20.91 20.44
N ARG A 248 -21.53 21.52 20.27
CA ARG A 248 -22.76 20.79 19.97
C ARG A 248 -22.72 20.27 18.54
N VAL A 249 -23.03 18.98 18.36
CA VAL A 249 -23.06 18.29 17.06
C VAL A 249 -24.31 17.45 16.93
N GLU A 250 -24.63 17.02 15.71
CA GLU A 250 -25.78 16.15 15.45
C GLU A 250 -25.36 14.68 15.27
N PRO A 251 -26.16 13.72 15.76
CA PRO A 251 -25.94 12.30 15.50
C PRO A 251 -25.85 11.98 14.00
N LEU A 252 -25.02 11.00 13.65
CA LEU A 252 -24.84 10.45 12.29
C LEU A 252 -24.32 11.43 11.22
N LYS A 253 -24.15 12.71 11.55
CA LYS A 253 -23.50 13.69 10.68
C LYS A 253 -21.99 13.56 10.73
N SER A 254 -21.30 14.09 9.72
CA SER A 254 -19.84 14.11 9.68
C SER A 254 -19.30 15.52 9.87
N TYR A 255 -18.16 15.63 10.55
CA TYR A 255 -17.51 16.90 10.84
C TYR A 255 -16.02 16.81 10.53
N LEU A 256 -15.46 17.90 9.98
CA LEU A 256 -14.02 18.12 9.88
C LEU A 256 -13.57 18.81 11.17
N TYR A 257 -12.65 18.17 11.90
CA TYR A 257 -11.93 18.78 13.01
C TYR A 257 -10.48 19.03 12.59
N ALA A 258 -10.01 20.28 12.73
CA ALA A 258 -8.63 20.66 12.41
C ALA A 258 -8.09 21.71 13.39
N ALA A 259 -6.77 21.76 13.59
CA ALA A 259 -6.10 22.87 14.25
C ALA A 259 -4.61 22.90 13.90
N TRP A 260 -3.99 24.07 14.06
CA TRP A 260 -2.56 24.29 13.88
C TRP A 260 -1.82 24.04 15.18
N LEU A 261 -0.82 23.17 15.12
CA LEU A 261 -0.02 22.76 16.26
C LEU A 261 1.45 23.09 16.02
N LYS A 262 2.15 23.56 17.05
CA LYS A 262 3.60 23.80 17.07
C LYS A 262 4.16 23.16 18.34
N CYS A 263 5.37 22.61 18.29
CA CYS A 263 6.01 22.11 19.50
C CYS A 263 7.50 22.45 19.55
N GLU A 264 8.05 22.47 20.76
CA GLU A 264 9.46 22.73 21.05
C GLU A 264 9.92 21.77 22.13
N ASP A 265 11.01 21.06 21.85
CA ASP A 265 11.65 20.04 22.67
C ASP A 265 10.64 19.05 23.27
N LEU A 266 9.68 18.60 22.46
CA LEU A 266 8.62 17.71 22.92
C LEU A 266 9.10 16.25 23.01
N GLU A 267 9.13 15.70 24.21
CA GLU A 267 9.33 14.28 24.49
C GLU A 267 7.98 13.56 24.61
N GLY A 268 7.59 12.88 23.52
CA GLY A 268 6.27 12.27 23.36
C GLY A 268 5.64 12.69 22.03
N GLY A 269 4.33 12.54 21.91
CA GLY A 269 3.58 12.92 20.70
C GLY A 269 2.47 13.93 20.99
N LEU A 270 2.33 14.93 20.13
CA LEU A 270 1.24 15.91 20.12
C LEU A 270 0.36 15.72 18.88
N GLN A 271 -0.93 15.52 19.09
CA GLN A 271 -1.93 15.34 18.02
C GLN A 271 -3.29 15.90 18.46
N LEU A 272 -4.28 15.89 17.56
CA LEU A 272 -5.64 16.25 17.91
C LEU A 272 -6.36 15.12 18.64
N HIS A 273 -7.15 15.47 19.64
CA HIS A 273 -7.97 14.53 20.39
C HIS A 273 -9.40 15.05 20.53
N ALA A 274 -10.37 14.15 20.62
CA ALA A 274 -11.75 14.52 20.91
C ALA A 274 -12.53 13.40 21.60
N HIS A 275 -13.52 13.78 22.41
CA HIS A 275 -14.43 12.83 23.06
C HIS A 275 -15.84 12.97 22.51
N PHE A 276 -16.52 11.84 22.35
CA PHE A 276 -17.93 11.78 21.98
C PHE A 276 -18.78 11.77 23.26
N ARG A 277 -19.53 12.85 23.52
CA ARG A 277 -20.33 13.03 24.73
C ARG A 277 -21.83 12.98 24.43
N ASN A 278 -22.55 12.15 25.16
CA ASN A 278 -24.01 12.05 25.05
C ASN A 278 -24.71 13.29 25.68
N ALA A 279 -26.04 13.34 25.62
CA ALA A 279 -26.82 14.44 26.18
C ALA A 279 -26.69 14.59 27.71
N ALA A 280 -26.28 13.54 28.43
CA ALA A 280 -26.01 13.55 29.86
C ALA A 280 -24.56 13.99 30.21
N GLY A 281 -23.69 14.19 29.21
CA GLY A 281 -22.27 14.51 29.40
C GLY A 281 -21.36 13.30 29.62
N GLU A 282 -21.91 12.08 29.49
CA GLU A 282 -21.16 10.83 29.60
C GLU A 282 -20.57 10.43 28.24
N TYR A 283 -19.71 9.42 28.20
CA TYR A 283 -19.20 8.90 26.93
C TYR A 283 -20.31 8.21 26.13
N CYS A 284 -20.30 8.40 24.81
CA CYS A 284 -21.18 7.66 23.92
C CYS A 284 -20.85 6.16 23.96
N THR A 285 -21.87 5.33 23.76
CA THR A 285 -21.83 3.88 24.01
C THR A 285 -20.93 3.12 23.04
N LYS A 286 -20.98 3.46 21.74
CA LYS A 286 -20.25 2.75 20.68
C LYS A 286 -18.85 3.31 20.40
N SER A 287 -18.66 4.61 20.63
CA SER A 287 -17.39 5.31 20.38
C SER A 287 -17.20 6.36 21.47
N GLN A 288 -16.09 6.31 22.20
CA GLN A 288 -15.88 7.20 23.35
C GLN A 288 -14.93 8.36 23.01
N MET A 289 -13.86 8.08 22.26
CA MET A 289 -12.76 9.00 21.98
C MET A 289 -12.26 8.80 20.55
N THR A 290 -11.66 9.84 19.98
CA THR A 290 -11.02 9.84 18.65
C THR A 290 -9.85 10.82 18.62
N GLY A 291 -9.09 10.83 17.54
CA GLY A 291 -7.99 11.78 17.32
C GLY A 291 -7.65 11.95 15.85
N ALA A 292 -6.80 12.93 15.54
CA ALA A 292 -6.42 13.25 14.16
C ALA A 292 -4.96 13.71 14.02
N GLY A 293 -4.37 13.36 12.87
CA GLY A 293 -3.02 13.72 12.43
C GLY A 293 -1.94 12.74 12.92
N PRO A 294 -0.81 12.62 12.21
CA PRO A 294 0.36 11.97 12.80
C PRO A 294 0.85 12.85 13.95
N ALA A 295 1.23 12.21 15.08
CA ALA A 295 1.71 12.97 16.21
C ALA A 295 3.02 13.71 15.86
N ILE A 296 3.08 15.01 16.15
CA ILE A 296 4.32 15.80 16.06
C ILE A 296 5.11 15.66 17.35
N SER A 297 6.44 15.68 17.26
CA SER A 297 7.36 15.50 18.39
C SER A 297 8.63 16.33 18.18
N GLY A 298 9.46 16.46 19.22
CA GLY A 298 10.67 17.29 19.17
C GLY A 298 10.34 18.77 18.98
N THR A 299 11.01 19.41 18.03
CA THR A 299 10.83 20.84 17.72
C THR A 299 10.34 21.00 16.29
N THR A 300 9.15 21.58 16.13
CA THR A 300 8.49 21.76 14.83
C THR A 300 7.93 23.18 14.68
N GLY A 301 7.84 23.65 13.44
CA GLY A 301 6.99 24.81 13.11
C GLY A 301 5.49 24.48 13.20
N TRP A 302 4.66 25.48 12.91
CA TRP A 302 3.21 25.31 12.81
C TRP A 302 2.85 24.26 11.75
N SER A 303 2.07 23.26 12.15
CA SER A 303 1.60 22.17 11.32
C SER A 303 0.09 22.02 11.48
N LEU A 304 -0.65 21.99 10.37
CA LEU A 304 -2.10 21.74 10.41
C LEU A 304 -2.34 20.22 10.56
N LEU A 305 -3.02 19.84 11.63
CA LEU A 305 -3.56 18.49 11.79
C LEU A 305 -5.08 18.53 11.54
N SER A 306 -5.63 17.48 10.93
CA SER A 306 -7.07 17.40 10.66
C SER A 306 -7.58 15.97 10.53
N GLY A 307 -8.89 15.79 10.72
CA GLY A 307 -9.59 14.53 10.52
C GLY A 307 -11.09 14.70 10.29
N LEU A 308 -11.67 13.75 9.56
CA LEU A 308 -13.11 13.64 9.30
C LEU A 308 -13.72 12.58 10.21
N PHE A 309 -14.77 12.96 10.95
CA PHE A 309 -15.40 12.09 11.94
C PHE A 309 -16.90 12.02 11.73
N THR A 310 -17.45 10.80 11.64
CA THR A 310 -18.90 10.57 11.67
C THR A 310 -19.37 10.37 13.11
N MET A 311 -20.40 11.12 13.49
CA MET A 311 -20.91 11.20 14.85
C MET A 311 -21.73 9.95 15.23
N PRO A 312 -21.55 9.37 16.44
CA PRO A 312 -22.38 8.27 16.95
C PRO A 312 -23.88 8.60 17.01
N GLU A 313 -24.72 7.57 17.12
CA GLU A 313 -26.19 7.72 17.20
C GLU A 313 -26.66 8.47 18.46
N ASP A 314 -25.93 8.35 19.57
CA ASP A 314 -26.28 8.84 20.90
C ASP A 314 -25.55 10.13 21.32
N ILE A 315 -24.82 10.77 20.40
CA ILE A 315 -24.02 11.95 20.71
C ILE A 315 -24.84 13.25 20.79
N ALA A 316 -24.38 14.15 21.66
CA ALA A 316 -24.87 15.52 21.73
C ALA A 316 -23.73 16.56 21.61
N ASN A 317 -22.55 16.27 22.17
CA ASN A 317 -21.40 17.16 22.12
C ASN A 317 -20.14 16.41 21.65
N PHE A 318 -19.39 17.05 20.76
CA PHE A 318 -18.05 16.65 20.40
C PHE A 318 -17.08 17.54 21.17
N GLN A 319 -16.49 16.98 22.22
CA GLN A 319 -15.57 17.72 23.08
C GLN A 319 -14.21 17.73 22.40
N LEU A 320 -13.72 18.90 21.99
CA LEU A 320 -12.40 19.07 21.40
C LEU A 320 -11.34 19.07 22.49
N HIS A 321 -10.23 18.38 22.27
CA HIS A 321 -9.09 18.31 23.18
C HIS A 321 -7.82 18.74 22.45
N LEU A 322 -7.34 19.91 22.81
CA LEU A 322 -6.02 20.43 22.45
C LEU A 322 -5.09 20.14 23.63
N THR A 323 -4.72 18.86 23.75
CA THR A 323 -4.05 18.30 24.94
C THR A 323 -2.83 17.49 24.56
N MET A 324 -1.88 17.37 25.47
CA MET A 324 -0.71 16.51 25.32
C MET A 324 -0.53 15.58 26.52
N ASN A 325 0.05 14.41 26.28
CA ASN A 325 0.56 13.50 27.31
C ASN A 325 2.07 13.32 27.10
N ALA A 326 2.78 14.43 27.20
CA ALA A 326 4.19 14.58 26.82
C ALA A 326 4.88 15.63 27.72
N ASN A 327 6.21 15.65 27.72
CA ASN A 327 7.00 16.75 28.27
C ASN A 327 7.48 17.67 27.14
N GLY A 328 7.79 18.93 27.44
CA GLY A 328 8.15 19.97 26.47
C GLY A 328 7.09 21.07 26.34
N THR A 329 7.13 21.83 25.24
CA THR A 329 6.19 22.92 24.99
C THR A 329 5.35 22.65 23.74
N ALA A 330 4.05 22.91 23.83
CA ALA A 330 3.10 22.84 22.73
C ALA A 330 2.32 24.15 22.59
N TRP A 331 2.04 24.54 21.35
CA TRP A 331 1.14 25.64 21.01
C TRP A 331 0.05 25.16 20.07
N HIS A 332 -1.14 25.76 20.21
CA HIS A 332 -2.30 25.53 19.37
C HIS A 332 -2.86 26.85 18.87
N ASP A 333 -3.28 26.87 17.60
CA ASP A 333 -3.97 28.00 16.98
C ASP A 333 -4.96 27.52 15.90
N GLY A 334 -5.90 28.38 15.51
CA GLY A 334 -6.81 28.17 14.39
C GLY A 334 -7.63 26.89 14.46
N ALA A 335 -8.33 26.65 15.57
CA ALA A 335 -9.16 25.46 15.77
C ALA A 335 -10.47 25.53 14.97
N LEU A 336 -10.76 24.48 14.22
CA LEU A 336 -11.87 24.38 13.28
C LEU A 336 -12.72 23.15 13.57
N LEU A 337 -14.04 23.31 13.67
CA LEU A 337 -15.01 22.22 13.62
C LEU A 337 -16.17 22.62 12.70
N VAL A 338 -16.26 21.99 11.54
CA VAL A 338 -17.29 22.31 10.52
C VAL A 338 -18.06 21.06 10.11
N GLU A 339 -19.38 21.18 9.95
CA GLU A 339 -20.22 20.11 9.40
C GLU A 339 -19.89 19.89 7.92
N VAL A 340 -19.71 18.63 7.53
CA VAL A 340 -19.37 18.25 6.17
C VAL A 340 -20.20 17.08 5.66
N THR A 341 -20.53 17.12 4.38
CA THR A 341 -21.11 16.01 3.62
C THR A 341 -20.06 15.49 2.65
N ALA A 342 -19.76 14.18 2.67
CA ALA A 342 -18.79 13.60 1.76
C ALA A 342 -19.30 13.64 0.30
N GLY A 343 -18.52 14.26 -0.59
CA GLY A 343 -18.75 14.23 -2.03
C GLY A 343 -18.10 13.00 -2.67
N GLN A 344 -18.86 12.28 -3.49
CA GLN A 344 -18.35 11.11 -4.21
C GLN A 344 -17.66 11.55 -5.51
N VAL A 345 -16.35 11.39 -5.57
CA VAL A 345 -15.53 11.66 -6.76
C VAL A 345 -15.87 10.67 -7.88
N GLY A 346 -16.15 11.19 -9.07
CA GLY A 346 -16.43 10.42 -10.28
C GLY A 346 -15.20 10.24 -11.19
N GLN A 347 -15.44 9.86 -12.45
CA GLN A 347 -14.37 9.65 -13.43
C GLN A 347 -13.81 10.97 -13.96
N VAL A 348 -12.50 11.02 -14.20
CA VAL A 348 -11.86 12.19 -14.78
C VAL A 348 -12.31 12.33 -16.24
N GLN A 349 -12.64 13.55 -16.63
CA GLN A 349 -13.08 13.90 -17.98
C GLN A 349 -12.05 14.85 -18.60
N SER A 350 -11.81 14.69 -19.91
CA SER A 350 -10.79 15.43 -20.65
C SER A 350 -11.41 16.34 -21.70
N ARG A 351 -11.01 17.62 -21.73
CA ARG A 351 -11.42 18.57 -22.78
C ARG A 351 -10.81 18.11 -24.11
N GLY A 352 -11.65 17.88 -25.11
CA GLY A 352 -11.23 17.42 -26.45
C GLY A 352 -10.98 15.91 -26.58
N GLY A 353 -11.20 15.11 -25.53
CA GLY A 353 -11.15 13.63 -25.63
C GLY A 353 -12.17 13.05 -26.63
N ASP A 354 -13.27 13.77 -26.85
CA ASP A 354 -14.36 13.42 -27.78
C ASP A 354 -14.21 14.08 -29.17
N GLU A 355 -13.24 14.99 -29.36
CA GLU A 355 -13.02 15.69 -30.63
C GLU A 355 -11.98 15.00 -31.53
N GLN A 356 -11.19 14.06 -31.00
CA GLN A 356 -10.15 13.35 -31.75
C GLN A 356 -10.74 12.20 -32.57
N ARG A 357 -10.74 12.33 -33.90
CA ARG A 357 -11.31 11.32 -34.81
C ARG A 357 -10.41 10.09 -35.00
N GLY A 358 -10.99 8.90 -35.02
CA GLY A 358 -10.33 7.64 -35.38
C GLY A 358 -9.72 6.86 -34.22
N VAL A 359 -8.81 5.92 -34.53
CA VAL A 359 -8.06 5.14 -33.53
C VAL A 359 -6.72 5.81 -33.26
N ARG A 360 -6.42 6.05 -31.99
CA ARG A 360 -5.12 6.55 -31.52
C ARG A 360 -4.41 5.46 -30.74
N VAL A 361 -3.12 5.34 -30.99
CA VAL A 361 -2.22 4.44 -30.26
C VAL A 361 -1.00 5.25 -29.84
N TRP A 362 -0.61 5.13 -28.57
CA TRP A 362 0.60 5.78 -28.05
C TRP A 362 1.31 4.88 -27.04
N PRO A 363 2.65 4.90 -26.99
CA PRO A 363 3.39 4.19 -25.97
C PRO A 363 3.18 4.84 -24.61
N VAL A 364 3.17 4.01 -23.57
CA VAL A 364 3.15 4.44 -22.17
C VAL A 364 4.24 3.66 -21.45
N ASN A 365 4.97 4.34 -20.57
CA ASN A 365 5.91 3.71 -19.65
C ASN A 365 5.25 2.50 -18.95
N ALA A 366 5.94 1.35 -18.92
CA ALA A 366 5.42 0.08 -18.40
C ALA A 366 5.16 0.08 -16.88
N ILE A 367 5.86 0.93 -16.12
CA ILE A 367 5.64 1.16 -14.68
C ILE A 367 4.28 1.83 -14.43
N VAL A 368 3.78 2.60 -15.40
CA VAL A 368 2.58 3.43 -15.27
C VAL A 368 1.33 2.66 -15.67
N LYS A 369 0.34 2.59 -14.77
CA LYS A 369 -0.95 1.96 -15.03
C LYS A 369 -1.82 2.82 -15.94
N VAL A 370 -2.40 2.21 -16.99
CA VAL A 370 -3.23 2.88 -18.00
C VAL A 370 -4.73 2.69 -17.70
N PHE A 371 -5.44 3.80 -17.49
CA PHE A 371 -6.86 3.79 -17.12
C PHE A 371 -7.78 4.01 -18.33
N GLN A 372 -9.04 3.60 -18.19
CA GLN A 372 -10.04 3.69 -19.27
C GLN A 372 -10.30 5.14 -19.72
N ASP A 373 -10.07 6.11 -18.85
CA ASP A 373 -10.26 7.54 -19.10
C ASP A 373 -8.96 8.28 -19.49
N ASP A 374 -7.83 7.57 -19.60
CA ASP A 374 -6.59 8.19 -20.10
C ASP A 374 -6.80 8.71 -21.53
N ALA A 375 -6.48 9.97 -21.76
CA ALA A 375 -6.55 10.59 -23.07
C ALA A 375 -5.22 10.47 -23.82
N ALA A 376 -5.29 10.40 -25.15
CA ALA A 376 -4.10 10.45 -25.99
C ALA A 376 -3.38 11.80 -25.82
N PRO A 377 -2.04 11.82 -25.62
CA PRO A 377 -1.30 13.06 -25.51
C PRO A 377 -1.32 13.83 -26.84
N ARG A 378 -1.11 15.16 -26.78
CA ARG A 378 -1.04 16.03 -27.97
C ARG A 378 0.09 15.61 -28.92
N GLY A 379 1.19 15.07 -28.38
CA GLY A 379 2.25 14.40 -29.12
C GLY A 379 2.59 13.07 -28.45
N ALA A 380 2.69 12.00 -29.23
CA ALA A 380 3.10 10.69 -28.75
C ALA A 380 4.58 10.47 -29.02
N ALA A 381 5.31 9.95 -28.03
CA ALA A 381 6.67 9.46 -28.24
C ALA A 381 6.65 8.28 -29.24
N PRO A 382 7.75 8.04 -29.97
CA PRO A 382 7.88 6.83 -30.79
C PRO A 382 7.86 5.58 -29.90
N ALA A 383 7.31 4.47 -30.40
CA ALA A 383 7.40 3.19 -29.71
C ALA A 383 8.84 2.64 -29.82
N ARG A 384 9.54 2.61 -28.69
CA ARG A 384 10.92 2.16 -28.59
C ARG A 384 11.11 1.27 -27.37
N ILE A 385 11.98 0.29 -27.50
CA ILE A 385 12.47 -0.56 -26.40
C ILE A 385 13.99 -0.71 -26.51
N ALA A 386 14.65 -0.92 -25.38
CA ALA A 386 16.06 -1.23 -25.30
C ALA A 386 16.26 -2.35 -24.27
N MET A 387 17.03 -3.37 -24.63
CA MET A 387 17.21 -4.57 -23.82
C MET A 387 18.57 -5.21 -24.08
N ALA A 388 19.11 -5.91 -23.11
CA ALA A 388 20.31 -6.73 -23.22
C ALA A 388 19.99 -8.08 -23.89
N ARG A 389 21.04 -8.87 -24.14
CA ARG A 389 20.88 -10.28 -24.49
C ARG A 389 20.44 -11.06 -23.26
N ASN A 390 19.61 -12.09 -23.47
CA ASN A 390 19.02 -12.91 -22.41
C ASN A 390 18.11 -12.11 -21.44
N GLU A 391 17.39 -11.12 -21.98
CA GLU A 391 16.45 -10.28 -21.24
C GLU A 391 15.04 -10.40 -21.83
N VAL A 392 14.04 -10.08 -21.01
CA VAL A 392 12.66 -9.86 -21.42
C VAL A 392 12.33 -8.37 -21.30
N GLU A 393 11.69 -7.76 -22.29
CA GLU A 393 11.39 -6.31 -22.30
C GLU A 393 9.96 -6.06 -22.81
N PRO A 394 9.10 -5.35 -22.05
CA PRO A 394 7.76 -5.04 -22.50
C PRO A 394 7.66 -3.70 -23.22
N LEU A 395 6.71 -3.63 -24.15
CA LEU A 395 6.17 -2.39 -24.70
C LEU A 395 4.69 -2.31 -24.33
N GLN A 396 4.32 -1.31 -23.53
CA GLN A 396 2.92 -1.00 -23.24
C GLN A 396 2.41 0.07 -24.23
N LEU A 397 1.29 -0.24 -24.89
CA LEU A 397 0.60 0.67 -25.80
C LEU A 397 -0.83 0.92 -25.31
N ALA A 398 -1.22 2.19 -25.24
CA ALA A 398 -2.59 2.58 -24.96
C ALA A 398 -3.34 2.82 -26.28
N VAL A 399 -4.54 2.24 -26.40
CA VAL A 399 -5.38 2.31 -27.61
C VAL A 399 -6.71 2.95 -27.27
N ARG A 400 -7.12 4.00 -27.99
CA ARG A 400 -8.39 4.71 -27.77
C ARG A 400 -9.06 5.04 -29.10
N SER A 401 -10.39 5.06 -29.14
CA SER A 401 -11.15 5.52 -30.30
C SER A 401 -12.39 6.33 -29.93
N ASP A 402 -12.77 7.26 -30.81
CA ASP A 402 -14.03 8.02 -30.81
C ASP A 402 -15.26 7.21 -31.22
N ARG A 403 -15.08 5.93 -31.57
CA ARG A 403 -16.15 5.01 -31.93
C ARG A 403 -15.88 3.61 -31.38
N ALA A 404 -16.94 2.85 -31.17
CA ALA A 404 -16.83 1.47 -30.75
C ALA A 404 -16.33 0.59 -31.92
N ILE A 405 -15.38 -0.29 -31.64
CA ILE A 405 -14.90 -1.34 -32.55
C ILE A 405 -15.04 -2.67 -31.82
N ALA A 406 -15.94 -3.53 -32.32
CA ALA A 406 -16.32 -4.78 -31.66
C ALA A 406 -15.15 -5.73 -31.39
N THR A 407 -14.16 -5.75 -32.29
CA THR A 407 -12.93 -6.52 -32.09
C THR A 407 -11.78 -5.85 -32.82
N VAL A 408 -10.70 -5.61 -32.07
CA VAL A 408 -9.39 -5.20 -32.57
C VAL A 408 -8.41 -6.33 -32.25
N ARG A 409 -7.69 -6.82 -33.26
CA ARG A 409 -6.59 -7.78 -33.13
C ARG A 409 -5.26 -7.07 -33.30
N VAL A 410 -4.30 -7.44 -32.47
CA VAL A 410 -2.94 -6.89 -32.47
C VAL A 410 -2.02 -7.85 -33.21
N HIS A 411 -1.36 -7.35 -34.25
CA HIS A 411 -0.36 -8.09 -35.00
C HIS A 411 1.00 -7.40 -34.83
N VAL A 412 2.01 -8.17 -34.44
CA VAL A 412 3.39 -7.68 -34.34
C VAL A 412 4.19 -8.30 -35.47
N ASP A 413 4.66 -7.48 -36.39
CA ASP A 413 5.65 -7.89 -37.38
C ASP A 413 7.00 -7.99 -36.66
N VAL A 414 7.53 -9.21 -36.54
CA VAL A 414 8.75 -9.50 -35.78
C VAL A 414 9.88 -8.56 -36.20
N PRO A 415 10.46 -7.76 -35.26
CA PRO A 415 11.49 -6.80 -35.59
C PRO A 415 12.73 -7.44 -36.23
N ARG A 416 13.32 -6.78 -37.21
CA ARG A 416 14.52 -7.25 -37.93
C ARG A 416 15.63 -6.22 -37.95
N ASN A 417 16.86 -6.67 -37.83
CA ASN A 417 18.04 -5.84 -38.05
C ASN A 417 18.39 -5.74 -39.54
N THR A 418 19.38 -4.92 -39.87
CA THR A 418 19.85 -4.69 -41.26
C THR A 418 20.43 -5.95 -41.91
N ALA A 419 20.92 -6.91 -41.12
CA ALA A 419 21.39 -8.22 -41.57
C ALA A 419 20.26 -9.25 -41.76
N GLY A 420 19.00 -8.89 -41.49
CA GLY A 420 17.83 -9.75 -41.64
C GLY A 420 17.53 -10.68 -40.46
N SER A 421 18.33 -10.64 -39.40
CA SER A 421 18.11 -11.41 -38.17
C SER A 421 16.87 -10.88 -37.46
N THR A 422 16.12 -11.78 -36.82
CA THR A 422 14.88 -11.44 -36.09
C THR A 422 15.15 -11.28 -34.61
N LEU A 423 14.51 -10.28 -34.00
CA LEU A 423 14.36 -10.17 -32.55
C LEU A 423 13.52 -11.36 -32.07
N GLY A 424 13.93 -12.06 -31.01
CA GLY A 424 13.51 -13.43 -30.62
C GLY A 424 12.00 -13.75 -30.64
N SER A 425 11.40 -14.09 -29.50
CA SER A 425 9.96 -14.38 -29.44
C SER A 425 9.17 -13.16 -28.96
N VAL A 426 7.94 -13.03 -29.45
CA VAL A 426 7.02 -11.94 -29.09
C VAL A 426 5.72 -12.52 -28.56
N ASP A 427 5.32 -12.08 -27.36
CA ASP A 427 4.02 -12.42 -26.76
C ASP A 427 3.14 -11.16 -26.69
N VAL A 428 1.84 -11.31 -26.93
CA VAL A 428 0.85 -10.23 -26.81
C VAL A 428 -0.14 -10.56 -25.69
N GLY A 429 -0.31 -9.62 -24.78
CA GLY A 429 -1.32 -9.66 -23.73
C GLY A 429 -2.23 -8.43 -23.75
N VAL A 430 -3.52 -8.63 -23.49
CA VAL A 430 -4.46 -7.54 -23.24
C VAL A 430 -4.53 -7.28 -21.75
N VAL A 431 -4.29 -6.05 -21.33
CA VAL A 431 -4.39 -5.69 -19.90
C VAL A 431 -5.86 -5.68 -19.48
N GLY A 432 -6.22 -6.55 -18.54
CA GLY A 432 -7.54 -6.63 -17.95
C GLY A 432 -7.73 -5.65 -16.80
N TYR A 433 -8.99 -5.39 -16.46
CA TYR A 433 -9.37 -4.49 -15.37
C TYR A 433 -10.09 -5.26 -14.26
N VAL A 434 -9.73 -5.00 -13.01
CA VAL A 434 -10.38 -5.55 -11.82
C VAL A 434 -11.05 -4.44 -11.01
N PRO A 435 -12.25 -4.66 -10.46
CA PRO A 435 -12.92 -3.64 -9.66
C PRO A 435 -12.34 -3.59 -8.24
N ILE A 436 -12.21 -2.39 -7.69
CA ILE A 436 -11.86 -2.09 -6.31
C ILE A 436 -12.98 -1.25 -5.71
N ASP A 437 -13.54 -1.70 -4.58
CA ASP A 437 -14.67 -1.09 -3.89
C ASP A 437 -14.25 0.01 -2.90
N TYR A 438 -13.10 -0.16 -2.23
CA TYR A 438 -12.50 0.80 -1.31
C TYR A 438 -10.99 0.88 -1.57
N PRO A 439 -10.36 2.06 -1.47
CA PRO A 439 -8.91 2.18 -1.60
C PRO A 439 -8.19 1.38 -0.53
N THR A 440 -6.93 1.07 -0.76
CA THR A 440 -6.13 0.19 0.09
C THR A 440 -5.89 0.73 1.51
N ASN A 441 -6.14 -0.15 2.49
CA ASN A 441 -5.59 -0.11 3.85
C ASN A 441 -5.74 -1.51 4.51
N TYR A 442 -5.14 -1.71 5.67
CA TYR A 442 -5.55 -2.76 6.60
C TYR A 442 -6.79 -2.30 7.36
N TYR A 443 -7.92 -2.96 7.12
CA TYR A 443 -9.18 -2.64 7.76
C TYR A 443 -9.51 -3.69 8.81
N SER A 444 -9.35 -3.35 10.09
CA SER A 444 -9.58 -4.25 11.22
C SER A 444 -10.86 -3.92 11.99
N THR A 445 -11.56 -4.95 12.47
CA THR A 445 -12.79 -4.82 13.27
C THR A 445 -12.97 -5.98 14.24
N LYS A 446 -13.46 -5.67 15.45
CA LYS A 446 -13.90 -6.66 16.45
C LYS A 446 -15.41 -6.93 16.40
N SER A 447 -16.11 -6.42 15.38
CA SER A 447 -17.53 -6.67 15.20
C SER A 447 -17.83 -8.18 15.09
N ALA A 448 -18.97 -8.60 15.65
CA ALA A 448 -19.38 -9.99 15.65
C ALA A 448 -19.46 -10.58 14.23
N ALA A 449 -19.30 -11.90 14.10
CA ALA A 449 -19.22 -12.58 12.81
C ALA A 449 -20.44 -12.29 11.89
N TRP A 450 -21.63 -12.19 12.47
CA TRP A 450 -22.90 -11.93 11.78
C TRP A 450 -23.12 -10.47 11.35
N VAL A 451 -22.31 -9.53 11.84
CA VAL A 451 -22.36 -8.13 11.41
C VAL A 451 -21.69 -7.99 10.05
N ARG A 452 -22.35 -7.29 9.11
CA ARG A 452 -21.76 -6.93 7.82
C ARG A 452 -20.53 -6.05 8.06
N LYS A 453 -19.37 -6.53 7.60
CA LYS A 453 -18.09 -5.82 7.72
C LYS A 453 -17.87 -4.98 6.47
N PHE A 454 -17.39 -3.77 6.67
CA PHE A 454 -17.01 -2.84 5.61
C PHE A 454 -15.88 -1.94 6.14
N PRO A 455 -15.00 -1.44 5.25
CA PRO A 455 -13.95 -0.48 5.62
C PRO A 455 -14.50 0.72 6.39
N SER A 456 -14.01 0.95 7.60
CA SER A 456 -14.49 2.02 8.50
C SER A 456 -13.40 3.02 8.92
N SER A 457 -12.15 2.82 8.48
CA SER A 457 -11.04 3.76 8.67
C SER A 457 -10.69 4.45 7.35
N ALA A 458 -9.92 5.53 7.44
CA ALA A 458 -9.41 6.22 6.25
C ALA A 458 -8.50 5.28 5.42
N PRO A 459 -8.47 5.44 4.08
CA PRO A 459 -7.48 4.77 3.25
C PRO A 459 -6.05 5.28 3.56
N ALA A 460 -5.04 4.48 3.19
CA ALA A 460 -3.63 4.83 3.38
C ALA A 460 -2.83 4.45 2.12
N CYS A 461 -3.19 5.10 1.01
CA CYS A 461 -2.60 4.90 -0.31
C CYS A 461 -2.85 6.11 -1.23
N ASP A 462 -2.21 6.13 -2.40
CA ASP A 462 -2.51 7.06 -3.50
C ASP A 462 -3.53 6.50 -4.52
N GLY A 463 -4.23 5.43 -4.15
CA GLY A 463 -5.30 4.76 -4.91
C GLY A 463 -6.72 5.32 -4.73
N TRP A 464 -7.68 4.72 -5.45
CA TRP A 464 -9.10 5.07 -5.42
C TRP A 464 -9.99 3.87 -5.75
N ALA A 465 -11.28 3.94 -5.41
CA ALA A 465 -12.27 2.95 -5.80
C ALA A 465 -12.61 3.04 -7.30
N GLY A 466 -12.64 1.91 -8.01
CA GLY A 466 -12.91 1.88 -9.44
C GLY A 466 -12.27 0.67 -10.13
N TYR A 467 -12.18 0.74 -11.47
CA TYR A 467 -11.52 -0.29 -12.26
C TYR A 467 -10.02 -0.04 -12.37
N TRP A 468 -9.22 -1.01 -11.95
CA TRP A 468 -7.76 -0.96 -11.97
C TRP A 468 -7.18 -1.96 -12.98
N PRO A 469 -6.27 -1.53 -13.86
CA PRO A 469 -5.59 -2.43 -14.77
C PRO A 469 -4.59 -3.29 -13.98
N ASP A 470 -4.61 -4.61 -14.16
CA ASP A 470 -3.62 -5.48 -13.48
C ASP A 470 -3.34 -6.81 -14.21
N PRO A 471 -4.31 -7.72 -14.42
CA PRO A 471 -4.02 -9.00 -15.06
C PRO A 471 -3.63 -8.82 -16.53
N LEU A 472 -2.56 -9.50 -16.97
CA LEU A 472 -2.14 -9.56 -18.37
C LEU A 472 -2.78 -10.77 -19.04
N LEU A 473 -3.96 -10.56 -19.63
CA LEU A 473 -4.74 -11.63 -20.24
C LEU A 473 -3.98 -12.16 -21.48
N PRO A 474 -3.72 -13.48 -21.58
CA PRO A 474 -2.93 -14.09 -22.65
C PRO A 474 -3.76 -14.22 -23.94
N ARG A 475 -4.08 -13.07 -24.54
CA ARG A 475 -4.86 -12.93 -25.78
C ARG A 475 -4.39 -11.71 -26.56
N ASP A 476 -4.58 -11.76 -27.88
CA ASP A 476 -4.14 -10.74 -28.84
C ASP A 476 -5.28 -9.85 -29.36
N SER A 477 -6.47 -9.95 -28.77
CA SER A 477 -7.66 -9.24 -29.24
C SER A 477 -8.56 -8.74 -28.12
N PHE A 478 -9.25 -7.63 -28.38
CA PHE A 478 -10.09 -6.93 -27.41
C PHE A 478 -11.23 -6.16 -28.10
N GLU A 479 -12.26 -5.83 -27.33
CA GLU A 479 -13.28 -4.86 -27.71
C GLU A 479 -12.79 -3.45 -27.35
N LEU A 480 -12.92 -2.50 -28.28
CA LEU A 480 -12.58 -1.11 -28.04
C LEU A 480 -13.86 -0.27 -27.96
N SER A 481 -14.31 0.04 -26.74
CA SER A 481 -15.50 0.89 -26.55
C SER A 481 -15.20 2.36 -26.88
N THR A 482 -16.22 3.08 -27.36
CA THR A 482 -16.15 4.53 -27.61
C THR A 482 -15.64 5.28 -26.38
N GLY A 483 -14.62 6.13 -26.54
CA GLY A 483 -14.13 6.99 -25.47
C GLY A 483 -13.50 6.23 -24.29
N LYS A 484 -13.11 4.97 -24.49
CA LYS A 484 -12.33 4.20 -23.50
C LYS A 484 -10.97 3.84 -24.05
N THR A 485 -9.99 3.86 -23.16
CA THR A 485 -8.61 3.46 -23.45
C THR A 485 -8.40 2.02 -23.02
N GLN A 486 -7.85 1.20 -23.92
CA GLN A 486 -7.51 -0.20 -23.69
C GLN A 486 -5.98 -0.36 -23.82
N PRO A 487 -5.27 -0.72 -22.75
CA PRO A 487 -3.86 -1.02 -22.80
C PRO A 487 -3.60 -2.42 -23.36
N VAL A 488 -2.52 -2.53 -24.13
CA VAL A 488 -1.96 -3.77 -24.66
C VAL A 488 -0.51 -3.85 -24.22
N TRP A 489 -0.10 -5.04 -23.78
CA TRP A 489 1.25 -5.35 -23.32
C TRP A 489 1.91 -6.30 -24.31
N ILE A 490 3.02 -5.89 -24.91
CA ILE A 490 3.75 -6.68 -25.90
C ILE A 490 5.12 -7.01 -25.34
N THR A 491 5.41 -8.29 -25.12
CA THR A 491 6.64 -8.74 -24.48
C THR A 491 7.61 -9.29 -25.51
N PHE A 492 8.80 -8.71 -25.58
CA PHE A 492 9.90 -9.12 -26.43
C PHE A 492 10.92 -9.90 -25.61
N LYS A 493 11.48 -10.97 -26.18
CA LYS A 493 12.47 -11.83 -25.50
C LYS A 493 13.71 -11.99 -26.37
N THR A 494 14.88 -11.78 -25.78
CA THR A 494 16.17 -12.11 -26.40
C THR A 494 16.74 -13.39 -25.79
N SER A 495 17.66 -14.02 -26.51
CA SER A 495 18.50 -15.11 -26.01
C SER A 495 19.92 -14.60 -25.79
N ALA A 496 20.77 -15.39 -25.13
CA ALA A 496 22.20 -15.08 -24.99
C ALA A 496 22.91 -14.91 -26.35
N ASP A 497 22.43 -15.59 -27.38
CA ASP A 497 23.01 -15.57 -28.74
C ASP A 497 22.35 -14.54 -29.67
N THR A 498 21.41 -13.72 -29.18
CA THR A 498 20.77 -12.70 -30.00
C THR A 498 21.79 -11.65 -30.43
N ALA A 499 21.86 -11.36 -31.73
CA ALA A 499 22.81 -10.37 -32.26
C ALA A 499 22.50 -8.96 -31.71
N PRO A 500 23.51 -8.22 -31.23
CA PRO A 500 23.32 -6.84 -30.77
C PRO A 500 23.00 -5.88 -31.93
N GLY A 501 22.54 -4.68 -31.58
CA GLY A 501 22.23 -3.59 -32.48
C GLY A 501 20.74 -3.32 -32.68
N ASP A 502 20.43 -2.50 -33.69
CA ASP A 502 19.07 -1.99 -33.93
C ASP A 502 18.21 -2.91 -34.78
N TYR A 503 16.96 -3.09 -34.33
CA TYR A 503 15.91 -3.83 -35.01
C TYR A 503 14.73 -2.89 -35.29
N THR A 504 14.10 -3.06 -36.45
CA THR A 504 12.91 -2.31 -36.85
C THR A 504 11.74 -3.25 -37.11
N GLY A 505 10.56 -2.88 -36.63
CA GLY A 505 9.33 -3.66 -36.76
C GLY A 505 8.11 -2.78 -36.90
N THR A 506 6.94 -3.40 -36.98
CA THR A 506 5.67 -2.68 -37.07
C THR A 506 4.60 -3.42 -36.28
N ILE A 507 3.79 -2.67 -35.54
CA ILE A 507 2.63 -3.17 -34.81
C ILE A 507 1.39 -2.68 -35.53
N ARG A 508 0.50 -3.60 -35.89
CA ARG A 508 -0.73 -3.34 -36.65
C ARG A 508 -1.95 -3.70 -35.81
N PHE A 509 -2.92 -2.81 -35.79
CA PHE A 509 -4.21 -3.02 -35.14
C PHE A 509 -5.26 -3.22 -36.23
N VAL A 510 -5.91 -4.39 -36.22
CA VAL A 510 -6.76 -4.84 -37.32
C VAL A 510 -8.15 -5.16 -36.78
N ALA A 511 -9.19 -4.56 -37.37
CA ALA A 511 -10.57 -4.87 -37.04
C ALA A 511 -10.98 -6.26 -37.56
N ALA A 512 -12.06 -6.85 -37.03
CA ALA A 512 -12.54 -8.17 -37.44
C ALA A 512 -12.80 -8.33 -38.95
N ASN A 513 -13.12 -7.24 -39.66
CA ASN A 513 -13.32 -7.22 -41.11
C ASN A 513 -12.02 -7.17 -41.93
N GLY A 514 -10.85 -7.24 -41.28
CA GLY A 514 -9.53 -7.17 -41.92
C GLY A 514 -9.02 -5.74 -42.16
N THR A 515 -9.78 -4.70 -41.80
CA THR A 515 -9.32 -3.31 -41.96
C THR A 515 -8.27 -2.97 -40.91
N GLU A 516 -7.10 -2.50 -41.34
CA GLU A 516 -6.11 -1.91 -40.46
C GLU A 516 -6.63 -0.56 -39.94
N VAL A 517 -6.80 -0.46 -38.62
CA VAL A 517 -7.34 0.74 -37.96
C VAL A 517 -6.26 1.62 -37.36
N ALA A 518 -5.08 1.06 -37.08
CA ALA A 518 -3.89 1.81 -36.67
C ALA A 518 -2.61 1.02 -36.97
N ARG A 519 -1.50 1.76 -37.11
CA ARG A 519 -0.16 1.22 -37.33
C ARG A 519 0.85 2.01 -36.51
N VAL A 520 1.75 1.31 -35.82
CA VAL A 520 2.79 1.91 -34.98
C VAL A 520 4.16 1.35 -35.40
N PRO A 521 5.10 2.18 -35.87
CA PRO A 521 6.47 1.73 -36.10
C PRO A 521 7.17 1.46 -34.77
N LEU A 522 7.96 0.39 -34.72
CA LEU A 522 8.72 -0.04 -33.54
C LEU A 522 10.22 -0.05 -33.85
N THR A 523 11.02 0.52 -32.95
CA THR A 523 12.47 0.31 -32.92
C THR A 523 12.87 -0.39 -31.63
N ALA A 524 13.68 -1.44 -31.72
CA ALA A 524 14.25 -2.15 -30.58
C ALA A 524 15.77 -2.11 -30.66
N HIS A 525 16.44 -1.76 -29.57
CA HIS A 525 17.89 -1.82 -29.46
C HIS A 525 18.30 -3.00 -28.59
N VAL A 526 19.23 -3.84 -29.08
CA VAL A 526 19.83 -4.92 -28.30
C VAL A 526 21.25 -4.54 -27.92
N TRP A 527 21.52 -4.35 -26.62
CA TRP A 527 22.85 -4.03 -26.11
C TRP A 527 23.81 -5.22 -26.26
N ASP A 528 25.10 -4.95 -26.45
CA ASP A 528 26.17 -5.95 -26.63
C ASP A 528 26.72 -6.52 -25.31
N PHE A 529 25.86 -6.70 -24.31
CA PHE A 529 26.16 -7.52 -23.13
C PHE A 529 25.02 -8.50 -22.87
N THR A 530 25.28 -9.48 -22.01
CA THR A 530 24.34 -10.57 -21.73
C THR A 530 24.04 -10.62 -20.25
N LEU A 531 22.76 -10.61 -19.89
CA LEU A 531 22.37 -10.82 -18.51
C LEU A 531 22.62 -12.26 -18.09
N PRO A 532 23.10 -12.50 -16.86
CA PRO A 532 23.26 -13.83 -16.34
C PRO A 532 21.92 -14.57 -16.28
N ARG A 533 21.99 -15.89 -16.44
CA ARG A 533 20.84 -16.78 -16.23
C ARG A 533 20.50 -16.91 -14.74
N GLU A 534 21.50 -16.89 -13.87
CA GLU A 534 21.31 -16.94 -12.43
C GLU A 534 21.02 -15.54 -11.89
N ASN A 535 20.11 -15.44 -10.91
CA ASN A 535 19.81 -14.19 -10.25
C ASN A 535 20.77 -13.97 -9.08
N HIS A 536 21.26 -12.74 -8.92
CA HIS A 536 22.09 -12.32 -7.79
C HIS A 536 21.29 -11.69 -6.64
N VAL A 537 19.97 -11.52 -6.83
CA VAL A 537 19.01 -11.13 -5.80
C VAL A 537 17.91 -12.19 -5.68
N ALA A 538 17.46 -12.48 -4.46
CA ALA A 538 16.33 -13.38 -4.22
C ALA A 538 15.04 -12.58 -4.00
N ALA A 539 14.06 -12.80 -4.88
CA ALA A 539 12.68 -12.35 -4.74
C ALA A 539 11.82 -13.52 -4.28
N ILE A 540 11.55 -13.59 -2.97
CA ILE A 540 10.97 -14.77 -2.31
C ILE A 540 9.47 -14.56 -2.11
N TYR A 541 8.64 -15.23 -2.89
CA TYR A 541 7.19 -15.09 -2.83
C TYR A 541 6.51 -16.39 -2.41
N ASP A 542 5.70 -16.35 -1.35
CA ASP A 542 5.00 -17.55 -0.86
C ASP A 542 4.07 -18.15 -1.92
N LEU A 543 4.20 -19.47 -2.15
CA LEU A 543 3.43 -20.23 -3.13
C LEU A 543 2.48 -21.25 -2.47
N ARG A 544 1.19 -20.89 -2.43
CA ARG A 544 0.12 -21.67 -1.79
C ARG A 544 -0.79 -22.33 -2.83
N MET A 545 -0.72 -23.65 -2.97
CA MET A 545 -1.58 -24.37 -3.92
C MET A 545 -2.91 -24.76 -3.25
N ASP A 546 -4.02 -24.33 -3.85
CA ASP A 546 -5.37 -24.75 -3.48
C ASP A 546 -6.21 -25.05 -4.75
N ASP A 547 -7.47 -25.45 -4.57
CA ASP A 547 -8.33 -25.86 -5.69
C ASP A 547 -8.56 -24.77 -6.74
N ARG A 548 -8.35 -23.49 -6.43
CA ARG A 548 -8.50 -22.37 -7.39
C ARG A 548 -7.37 -22.35 -8.41
N TRP A 549 -6.24 -22.99 -8.09
CA TRP A 549 -5.04 -23.09 -8.92
C TRP A 549 -4.93 -24.44 -9.66
N ASN A 550 -5.94 -25.31 -9.54
CA ASN A 550 -6.00 -26.55 -10.29
C ASN A 550 -6.07 -26.27 -11.80
N ILE A 551 -5.24 -26.98 -12.56
CA ILE A 551 -5.23 -26.91 -14.03
C ILE A 551 -5.99 -28.14 -14.56
N PRO A 552 -7.05 -27.97 -15.37
CA PRO A 552 -7.79 -29.09 -15.93
C PRO A 552 -6.87 -30.11 -16.63
N GLY A 553 -6.96 -31.37 -16.22
CA GLY A 553 -6.17 -32.48 -16.79
C GLY A 553 -4.77 -32.65 -16.22
N LYS A 554 -4.35 -31.84 -15.23
CA LYS A 554 -3.07 -31.99 -14.52
C LYS A 554 -3.29 -32.40 -13.07
N SER A 555 -2.36 -33.18 -12.54
CA SER A 555 -2.26 -33.45 -11.10
C SER A 555 -1.80 -32.19 -10.34
N PRO A 556 -2.06 -32.09 -9.02
CA PRO A 556 -1.57 -30.97 -8.21
C PRO A 556 -0.05 -30.78 -8.28
N GLN A 557 0.72 -31.87 -8.38
CA GLN A 557 2.17 -31.85 -8.52
C GLN A 557 2.61 -31.25 -9.87
N GLU A 558 1.93 -31.63 -10.97
CA GLU A 558 2.19 -31.05 -12.28
C GLU A 558 1.82 -29.56 -12.32
N ALA A 559 0.70 -29.18 -11.72
CA ALA A 559 0.28 -27.78 -11.62
C ALA A 559 1.28 -26.94 -10.81
N ARG A 560 1.79 -27.46 -9.68
CA ARG A 560 2.84 -26.78 -8.90
C ARG A 560 4.13 -26.66 -9.71
N ARG A 561 4.53 -27.73 -10.42
CA ARG A 561 5.73 -27.72 -11.28
C ARG A 561 5.65 -26.66 -12.38
N ASP A 562 4.49 -26.50 -13.01
CA ASP A 562 4.25 -25.41 -13.98
C ASP A 562 4.32 -24.03 -13.32
N PHE A 563 3.78 -23.90 -12.10
CA PHE A 563 3.83 -22.64 -11.36
C PHE A 563 5.28 -22.25 -11.00
N LEU A 564 6.10 -23.21 -10.55
CA LEU A 564 7.52 -22.97 -10.29
C LEU A 564 8.24 -22.50 -11.56
N LYS A 565 7.94 -23.11 -12.71
CA LYS A 565 8.47 -22.61 -13.99
C LYS A 565 8.00 -21.19 -14.29
N PHE A 566 6.71 -20.92 -14.11
CA PHE A 566 6.13 -19.59 -14.30
C PHE A 566 6.81 -18.51 -13.43
N MET A 567 7.18 -18.86 -12.20
CA MET A 567 7.95 -18.02 -11.27
C MET A 567 9.39 -17.83 -11.73
N ALA A 568 10.10 -18.91 -12.11
CA ALA A 568 11.48 -18.84 -12.60
C ALA A 568 11.59 -18.01 -13.88
N ASP A 569 10.65 -18.15 -14.82
CA ASP A 569 10.56 -17.34 -16.05
C ASP A 569 10.36 -15.83 -15.73
N ARG A 570 10.02 -15.51 -14.48
CA ARG A 570 9.85 -14.14 -13.94
C ARG A 570 10.91 -13.76 -12.93
N ARG A 571 11.98 -14.54 -12.81
CA ARG A 571 13.10 -14.31 -11.88
C ARG A 571 12.67 -14.21 -10.40
N VAL A 572 11.52 -14.81 -10.05
CA VAL A 572 11.05 -14.94 -8.65
C VAL A 572 11.09 -16.41 -8.21
N CYS A 573 11.12 -16.66 -6.91
CA CYS A 573 11.23 -18.01 -6.34
C CYS A 573 10.22 -18.22 -5.19
N PRO A 574 9.79 -19.46 -4.94
CA PRO A 574 8.88 -19.77 -3.84
C PRO A 574 9.57 -19.57 -2.49
N ASP A 575 8.78 -19.33 -1.45
CA ASP A 575 9.22 -19.41 -0.06
C ASP A 575 9.68 -20.81 0.31
N THR A 576 9.01 -21.88 -0.15
CA THR A 576 9.29 -23.26 0.26
C THR A 576 9.30 -24.22 -0.92
N ILE A 577 10.12 -25.26 -0.80
CA ILE A 577 10.12 -26.40 -1.74
C ILE A 577 9.16 -27.44 -1.19
N GLU A 578 8.14 -27.77 -1.99
CA GLU A 578 7.14 -28.77 -1.64
C GLU A 578 7.12 -29.89 -2.69
N PRO A 579 6.87 -31.15 -2.30
CA PRO A 579 6.55 -31.57 -0.93
C PRO A 579 7.76 -31.47 0.01
N ALA A 580 7.51 -31.03 1.25
CA ALA A 580 8.48 -31.13 2.33
C ALA A 580 8.91 -32.60 2.57
N PRO A 581 10.13 -32.85 3.09
CA PRO A 581 10.55 -34.22 3.38
C PRO A 581 9.72 -34.82 4.52
N ASP A 582 9.46 -36.13 4.46
CA ASP A 582 8.75 -36.86 5.52
C ASP A 582 9.74 -37.17 6.64
N ILE A 583 9.79 -36.30 7.65
CA ILE A 583 10.66 -36.47 8.82
C ILE A 583 9.82 -36.61 10.08
N ARG A 584 10.07 -37.69 10.84
CA ARG A 584 9.37 -38.04 12.07
C ARG A 584 10.35 -38.26 13.20
N TYR A 585 9.93 -37.94 14.41
CA TYR A 585 10.66 -38.21 15.63
C TYR A 585 9.87 -39.24 16.47
N GLU A 586 10.39 -40.45 16.55
CA GLU A 586 9.71 -41.58 17.19
C GLU A 586 10.66 -42.26 18.18
N ASN A 587 10.23 -42.38 19.44
CA ASN A 587 10.98 -43.05 20.51
C ASN A 587 12.45 -42.59 20.63
N GLY A 588 12.71 -41.28 20.45
CA GLY A 588 14.06 -40.70 20.51
C GLY A 588 14.90 -40.86 19.23
N THR A 589 14.32 -41.36 18.14
CA THR A 589 15.00 -41.57 16.86
C THR A 589 14.33 -40.77 15.75
N VAL A 590 15.12 -40.24 14.81
CA VAL A 590 14.62 -39.56 13.61
C VAL A 590 14.51 -40.55 12.45
N ILE A 591 13.34 -40.62 11.81
CA ILE A 591 13.10 -41.35 10.58
C ILE A 591 12.83 -40.30 9.50
N ALA A 592 13.59 -40.33 8.40
CA ALA A 592 13.51 -39.33 7.34
C ALA A 592 13.47 -39.97 5.95
N ASP A 593 12.56 -39.51 5.10
CA ASP A 593 12.54 -39.78 3.66
C ASP A 593 12.60 -38.45 2.88
N PHE A 594 13.67 -38.31 2.09
CA PHE A 594 13.94 -37.12 1.28
C PHE A 594 13.60 -37.32 -0.20
N ALA A 595 13.12 -38.49 -0.64
CA ALA A 595 13.09 -38.81 -2.06
C ALA A 595 12.26 -37.81 -2.88
N GLU A 596 11.02 -37.50 -2.48
CA GLU A 596 10.17 -36.54 -3.20
C GLU A 596 10.66 -35.10 -3.06
N PHE A 597 11.19 -34.74 -1.88
CA PHE A 597 11.81 -33.44 -1.65
C PHE A 597 13.01 -33.23 -2.58
N ASP A 598 13.89 -34.22 -2.71
CA ASP A 598 15.08 -34.15 -3.55
C ASP A 598 14.70 -33.94 -5.02
N ARG A 599 13.66 -34.63 -5.52
CA ARG A 599 13.16 -34.40 -6.88
C ARG A 599 12.63 -32.99 -7.08
N ALA A 600 11.90 -32.45 -6.10
CA ALA A 600 11.37 -31.10 -6.17
C ALA A 600 12.50 -30.04 -6.07
N ALA A 601 13.49 -30.29 -5.21
CA ALA A 601 14.63 -29.41 -5.00
C ALA A 601 15.60 -29.41 -6.18
N GLU A 602 15.89 -30.55 -6.80
CA GLU A 602 16.67 -30.64 -8.04
C GLU A 602 15.99 -29.82 -9.15
N TYR A 603 14.67 -29.94 -9.30
CA TYR A 603 13.94 -29.13 -10.26
C TYR A 603 14.03 -27.63 -9.96
N ALA A 604 13.76 -27.21 -8.72
CA ALA A 604 13.75 -25.79 -8.36
C ALA A 604 15.15 -25.15 -8.35
N LEU A 605 16.14 -25.81 -7.74
CA LEU A 605 17.46 -25.24 -7.45
C LEU A 605 18.49 -25.52 -8.54
N ASP A 606 18.43 -26.69 -9.18
CA ASP A 606 19.44 -27.12 -10.15
C ASP A 606 18.97 -26.87 -11.60
N GLU A 607 17.72 -27.22 -11.93
CA GLU A 607 17.17 -26.98 -13.28
C GLU A 607 16.72 -25.52 -13.47
N LEU A 608 15.86 -25.02 -12.56
CA LEU A 608 15.31 -23.66 -12.63
C LEU A 608 16.24 -22.58 -12.02
N ARG A 609 17.32 -22.97 -11.35
CA ARG A 609 18.32 -22.06 -10.77
C ARG A 609 17.75 -21.05 -9.76
N MET A 610 16.70 -21.42 -9.04
CA MET A 610 16.15 -20.54 -7.99
C MET A 610 17.22 -20.28 -6.89
N PRO A 611 17.37 -19.02 -6.44
CA PRO A 611 18.51 -18.61 -5.64
C PRO A 611 18.40 -19.06 -4.18
N GLN A 612 17.20 -19.04 -3.59
CA GLN A 612 16.99 -19.30 -2.16
C GLN A 612 15.60 -19.91 -1.88
N PHE A 613 15.46 -20.50 -0.69
CA PHE A 613 14.20 -20.99 -0.13
C PHE A 613 14.28 -21.05 1.42
N TYR A 614 13.13 -21.10 2.07
CA TYR A 614 12.96 -21.33 3.50
C TYR A 614 12.81 -22.82 3.83
N THR A 615 13.15 -23.16 5.06
CA THR A 615 12.87 -24.48 5.63
C THR A 615 11.38 -24.81 5.64
N PRO A 616 10.99 -26.10 5.59
CA PRO A 616 9.60 -26.53 5.73
C PRO A 616 8.87 -25.94 6.93
N TRP A 617 7.56 -25.68 6.77
CA TRP A 617 6.72 -25.03 7.79
C TRP A 617 6.67 -25.74 9.15
N TYR A 618 6.96 -27.05 9.23
CA TYR A 618 7.04 -27.71 10.53
C TYR A 618 8.23 -27.24 11.38
N PHE A 619 9.23 -26.55 10.81
CA PHE A 619 10.31 -25.89 11.56
C PHE A 619 9.95 -24.49 12.08
N TYR A 620 8.95 -23.83 11.50
CA TYR A 620 8.48 -22.50 11.94
C TYR A 620 8.01 -22.54 13.41
N LEU A 621 8.47 -21.62 14.25
CA LEU A 621 8.30 -21.74 15.70
C LEU A 621 7.12 -20.92 16.23
N PHE A 622 7.03 -19.62 15.92
CA PHE A 622 6.00 -18.72 16.47
C PHE A 622 5.84 -17.42 15.67
N GLY A 623 4.70 -16.74 15.78
CA GLY A 623 4.55 -15.37 15.25
C GLY A 623 3.82 -14.47 16.24
N TRP A 624 3.86 -13.15 16.01
CA TRP A 624 3.19 -12.13 16.84
C TRP A 624 3.46 -12.32 18.35
N GLY A 625 2.43 -12.29 19.20
CA GLY A 625 2.52 -12.49 20.65
C GLY A 625 2.37 -13.95 21.11
N PHE A 626 2.49 -14.92 20.21
CA PHE A 626 2.29 -16.34 20.54
C PHE A 626 3.54 -16.98 21.17
N PRO A 627 3.37 -17.92 22.13
CA PRO A 627 4.44 -18.84 22.49
C PRO A 627 4.72 -19.80 21.31
N PRO A 628 5.89 -20.48 21.30
CA PRO A 628 6.19 -21.46 20.27
C PRO A 628 5.16 -22.59 20.22
N SER A 629 4.92 -23.09 19.02
CA SER A 629 4.06 -24.25 18.80
C SER A 629 4.70 -25.55 19.30
N GLU A 630 3.87 -26.56 19.56
CA GLU A 630 4.33 -27.93 19.80
C GLU A 630 5.13 -28.44 18.59
N LYS A 631 6.24 -29.13 18.86
CA LYS A 631 7.11 -29.68 17.82
C LYS A 631 7.44 -31.13 18.11
N PHE A 632 7.15 -31.98 17.13
CA PHE A 632 7.55 -33.39 17.13
C PHE A 632 7.08 -34.16 18.38
N GLY A 633 5.88 -33.86 18.87
CA GLY A 633 5.26 -34.47 20.04
C GLY A 633 5.61 -33.80 21.36
N GLU A 634 6.39 -32.71 21.35
CA GLU A 634 6.86 -32.05 22.56
C GLU A 634 6.39 -30.59 22.66
N ASN A 635 5.85 -30.22 23.82
CA ASN A 635 5.52 -28.82 24.14
C ASN A 635 6.78 -28.04 24.53
N PRO A 636 6.90 -26.74 24.17
CA PRO A 636 8.07 -25.93 24.52
C PRO A 636 8.21 -25.64 26.02
N TYR A 637 7.09 -25.58 26.74
CA TYR A 637 7.05 -25.24 28.18
C TYR A 637 6.13 -26.20 28.95
N GLU A 638 6.26 -26.20 30.28
CA GLU A 638 5.39 -26.96 31.18
C GLU A 638 4.00 -26.32 31.30
N GLY A 639 2.98 -27.14 31.52
CA GLY A 639 1.58 -26.72 31.63
C GLY A 639 0.83 -26.67 30.29
N ASP A 640 -0.39 -26.13 30.33
CA ASP A 640 -1.26 -26.05 29.16
C ASP A 640 -0.98 -24.78 28.35
N TYR A 641 -1.09 -24.89 27.02
CA TYR A 641 -1.08 -23.74 26.11
C TYR A 641 -2.12 -22.70 26.56
N PRO A 642 -1.80 -21.38 26.63
CA PRO A 642 -0.61 -20.70 26.08
C PRO A 642 0.55 -20.55 27.10
N TYR A 643 0.67 -21.46 28.07
CA TYR A 643 1.75 -21.54 29.05
C TYR A 643 1.84 -20.31 29.96
N VAL A 644 0.70 -19.92 30.55
CA VAL A 644 0.60 -18.76 31.43
C VAL A 644 1.53 -18.91 32.63
N GLY A 645 2.43 -17.95 32.82
CA GLY A 645 3.41 -17.93 33.92
C GLY A 645 4.68 -18.76 33.68
N ALA A 646 4.82 -19.40 32.52
CA ALA A 646 6.07 -20.07 32.16
C ALA A 646 7.19 -19.03 31.90
N ASP A 647 8.40 -19.36 32.36
CA ASP A 647 9.61 -18.61 32.00
C ASP A 647 9.96 -18.94 30.54
N ARG A 648 9.53 -18.07 29.62
CA ARG A 648 9.70 -18.29 28.18
C ARG A 648 11.17 -18.26 27.72
N GLY A 649 12.11 -17.88 28.58
CA GLY A 649 13.55 -18.05 28.32
C GLY A 649 14.08 -19.46 28.57
N LYS A 650 13.26 -20.40 29.06
CA LYS A 650 13.67 -21.77 29.41
C LYS A 650 12.81 -22.82 28.70
N LEU A 651 13.32 -23.33 27.59
CA LEU A 651 12.69 -24.42 26.84
C LEU A 651 12.78 -25.75 27.61
N ARG A 652 11.76 -26.60 27.49
CA ARG A 652 11.79 -27.97 27.99
C ARG A 652 12.93 -28.76 27.34
N PRO A 653 13.73 -29.54 28.11
CA PRO A 653 14.80 -30.36 27.53
C PRO A 653 14.32 -31.35 26.46
N GLU A 654 13.11 -31.88 26.61
CA GLU A 654 12.49 -32.81 25.66
C GLU A 654 12.22 -32.14 24.31
N PHE A 655 11.59 -30.96 24.34
CA PHE A 655 11.35 -30.12 23.16
C PHE A 655 12.65 -29.81 22.43
N LYS A 656 13.65 -29.35 23.20
CA LYS A 656 14.97 -29.01 22.68
C LYS A 656 15.61 -30.20 21.97
N ARG A 657 15.65 -31.38 22.60
CA ARG A 657 16.21 -32.60 22.01
C ARG A 657 15.49 -33.02 20.73
N ALA A 658 14.16 -33.02 20.74
CA ALA A 658 13.36 -33.44 19.59
C ALA A 658 13.58 -32.50 18.38
N TYR A 659 13.49 -31.19 18.60
CA TYR A 659 13.70 -30.19 17.55
C TYR A 659 15.12 -30.26 16.97
N GLN A 660 16.13 -30.31 17.85
CA GLN A 660 17.54 -30.40 17.43
C GLN A 660 17.83 -31.67 16.63
N ALA A 661 17.28 -32.82 17.03
CA ALA A 661 17.49 -34.08 16.32
C ALA A 661 16.93 -34.02 14.90
N VAL A 662 15.72 -33.52 14.71
CA VAL A 662 15.08 -33.39 13.39
C VAL A 662 15.79 -32.34 12.54
N LEU A 663 16.08 -31.16 13.09
CA LEU A 663 16.79 -30.10 12.38
C LEU A 663 18.17 -30.57 11.93
N LYS A 664 18.89 -31.31 12.76
CA LYS A 664 20.21 -31.86 12.42
C LYS A 664 20.15 -32.79 11.21
N VAL A 665 19.20 -33.72 11.17
CA VAL A 665 19.04 -34.66 10.05
C VAL A 665 18.72 -33.91 8.75
N TYR A 666 17.81 -32.93 8.81
CA TYR A 666 17.49 -32.10 7.66
C TYR A 666 18.70 -31.27 7.19
N TRP A 667 19.39 -30.59 8.10
CA TRP A 667 20.51 -29.70 7.76
C TRP A 667 21.74 -30.46 7.24
N ASP A 668 22.07 -31.61 7.84
CA ASP A 668 23.15 -32.47 7.36
C ASP A 668 22.86 -33.03 5.96
N HIS A 669 21.59 -33.35 5.65
CA HIS A 669 21.17 -33.70 4.29
C HIS A 669 21.39 -32.54 3.32
N LEU A 670 20.93 -31.32 3.64
CA LEU A 670 21.15 -30.15 2.77
C LEU A 670 22.64 -29.89 2.51
N LYS A 671 23.50 -30.00 3.53
CA LYS A 671 24.97 -29.88 3.38
C LYS A 671 25.54 -30.93 2.45
N SER A 672 25.05 -32.17 2.51
CA SER A 672 25.50 -33.24 1.60
C SER A 672 25.16 -32.97 0.14
N ARG A 673 24.09 -32.19 -0.11
CA ARG A 673 23.64 -31.75 -1.43
C ARG A 673 24.22 -30.40 -1.85
N GLY A 674 24.79 -29.64 -0.92
CA GLY A 674 25.25 -28.25 -1.12
C GLY A 674 24.12 -27.21 -1.17
N TRP A 675 22.89 -27.60 -0.78
CA TRP A 675 21.70 -26.74 -0.77
C TRP A 675 21.58 -25.90 0.50
N ASP A 676 22.38 -26.19 1.54
CA ASP A 676 22.44 -25.44 2.80
C ASP A 676 22.73 -23.95 2.58
N LYS A 677 23.55 -23.61 1.59
CA LYS A 677 23.89 -22.22 1.22
C LYS A 677 22.72 -21.43 0.64
N LYS A 678 21.69 -22.11 0.16
CA LYS A 678 20.46 -21.53 -0.41
C LYS A 678 19.29 -21.56 0.58
N CYS A 679 19.41 -22.27 1.69
CA CYS A 679 18.34 -22.46 2.66
C CYS A 679 18.47 -21.48 3.81
N VAL A 680 17.34 -20.90 4.23
CA VAL A 680 17.26 -20.05 5.43
C VAL A 680 16.18 -20.57 6.37
N LEU A 681 16.50 -20.64 7.66
CA LEU A 681 15.57 -21.14 8.68
C LEU A 681 14.66 -20.00 9.14
N TYR A 682 13.44 -19.97 8.61
CA TYR A 682 12.43 -18.98 8.98
C TYR A 682 11.70 -19.41 10.27
N ILE A 683 11.99 -18.75 11.39
CA ILE A 683 11.48 -19.18 12.70
C ILE A 683 10.31 -18.36 13.21
N SER A 684 10.17 -17.11 12.76
CA SER A 684 9.15 -16.22 13.32
C SER A 684 8.67 -15.08 12.43
N ASP A 685 7.37 -14.86 12.46
CA ASP A 685 6.65 -13.79 11.75
C ASP A 685 6.18 -12.69 12.72
N GLU A 686 6.61 -11.46 12.48
CA GLU A 686 6.20 -10.23 13.21
C GLU A 686 6.15 -10.32 14.74
N PRO A 687 7.21 -10.83 15.41
CA PRO A 687 7.20 -11.03 16.85
C PRO A 687 6.95 -9.73 17.64
N PHE A 688 6.09 -9.80 18.67
CA PHE A 688 5.77 -8.67 19.55
C PHE A 688 6.92 -8.34 20.50
N HIS A 689 8.02 -7.81 19.95
CA HIS A 689 9.28 -7.54 20.65
C HIS A 689 9.18 -6.56 21.83
N SER A 690 8.08 -5.83 21.96
CA SER A 690 7.77 -5.02 23.14
C SER A 690 7.47 -5.85 24.40
N GLN A 691 7.17 -7.14 24.23
CA GLN A 691 6.91 -8.08 25.32
C GLN A 691 8.22 -8.76 25.77
N PRO A 692 8.63 -8.63 27.05
CA PRO A 692 9.87 -9.24 27.56
C PRO A 692 9.95 -10.76 27.36
N GLU A 693 8.82 -11.46 27.48
CA GLU A 693 8.70 -12.90 27.29
C GLU A 693 8.92 -13.33 25.84
N ILE A 694 8.50 -12.52 24.87
CA ILE A 694 8.78 -12.75 23.44
C ILE A 694 10.26 -12.51 23.14
N THR A 695 10.84 -11.49 23.76
CA THR A 695 12.29 -11.24 23.66
C THR A 695 13.09 -12.42 24.21
N ALA A 696 12.70 -12.95 25.37
CA ALA A 696 13.38 -14.07 26.03
C ALA A 696 13.26 -15.39 25.24
N GLN A 697 12.07 -15.72 24.72
CA GLN A 697 11.89 -16.94 23.94
C GLN A 697 12.67 -16.93 22.64
N MET A 698 12.72 -15.79 21.95
CA MET A 698 13.46 -15.66 20.69
C MET A 698 14.93 -16.05 20.90
N LYS A 699 15.56 -15.55 21.98
CA LYS A 699 16.95 -15.88 22.33
C LYS A 699 17.13 -17.38 22.58
N ALA A 700 16.29 -17.96 23.43
CA ALA A 700 16.37 -19.39 23.78
C ALA A 700 16.18 -20.30 22.55
N LEU A 701 15.30 -19.91 21.62
CA LEU A 701 15.09 -20.62 20.36
C LEU A 701 16.30 -20.52 19.43
N CYS A 702 16.89 -19.32 19.29
CA CYS A 702 18.08 -19.13 18.46
C CYS A 702 19.27 -19.93 19.01
N GLU A 703 19.50 -19.88 20.33
CA GLU A 703 20.53 -20.68 21.00
C GLU A 703 20.33 -22.19 20.76
N MET A 704 19.09 -22.69 20.91
CA MET A 704 18.76 -24.09 20.61
C MET A 704 19.13 -24.47 19.17
N ILE A 705 18.91 -23.57 18.21
CA ILE A 705 19.20 -23.82 16.79
C ILE A 705 20.71 -23.81 16.54
N HIS A 706 21.44 -22.81 17.02
CA HIS A 706 22.89 -22.71 16.77
C HIS A 706 23.70 -23.78 17.49
N GLU A 707 23.16 -24.41 18.55
CA GLU A 707 23.73 -25.62 19.12
C GLU A 707 23.71 -26.83 18.16
N VAL A 708 22.83 -26.84 17.14
CA VAL A 708 22.85 -27.85 16.08
C VAL A 708 23.98 -27.59 15.10
N ASP A 709 24.05 -26.37 14.59
CA ASP A 709 25.09 -25.88 13.70
C ASP A 709 25.10 -24.34 13.75
N PRO A 710 26.21 -23.68 14.14
CA PRO A 710 26.28 -22.23 14.25
C PRO A 710 26.23 -21.51 12.90
N ASN A 711 26.29 -22.24 11.77
CA ASN A 711 26.17 -21.64 10.44
C ASN A 711 24.73 -21.65 9.90
N ILE A 712 23.76 -22.20 10.65
CA ILE A 712 22.35 -22.09 10.28
C ILE A 712 21.96 -20.62 10.36
N VAL A 713 21.49 -20.08 9.23
CA VAL A 713 21.02 -18.69 9.19
C VAL A 713 19.58 -18.64 9.64
N ILE A 714 19.38 -18.02 10.79
CA ILE A 714 18.07 -17.80 11.41
C ILE A 714 17.48 -16.49 10.90
N TYR A 715 16.29 -16.59 10.30
CA TYR A 715 15.52 -15.46 9.81
C TYR A 715 14.25 -15.23 10.63
N SER A 716 13.95 -13.95 10.85
CA SER A 716 12.71 -13.48 11.46
C SER A 716 12.24 -12.23 10.73
N SER A 717 10.96 -12.18 10.39
CA SER A 717 10.33 -11.02 9.76
C SER A 717 9.97 -10.00 10.85
N THR A 718 10.92 -9.18 11.27
CA THR A 718 10.80 -8.34 12.48
C THR A 718 10.20 -6.96 12.22
N TRP A 719 10.20 -6.49 10.96
CA TRP A 719 9.96 -5.13 10.48
C TRP A 719 10.89 -4.05 11.04
N ALA A 720 11.36 -4.19 12.28
CA ALA A 720 12.22 -3.27 12.98
C ALA A 720 13.55 -3.94 13.41
N HIS A 721 14.52 -3.11 13.79
CA HIS A 721 15.73 -3.54 14.47
C HIS A 721 15.45 -3.68 15.98
N VAL A 722 15.78 -4.83 16.56
CA VAL A 722 15.55 -5.14 17.98
C VAL A 722 16.90 -5.40 18.66
N PRO A 723 17.52 -4.40 19.32
CA PRO A 723 18.88 -4.53 19.86
C PRO A 723 19.08 -5.73 20.79
N GLN A 724 18.02 -6.18 21.47
CA GLN A 724 18.07 -7.33 22.36
C GLN A 724 18.37 -8.64 21.63
N TRP A 725 18.11 -8.75 20.32
CA TRP A 725 18.35 -9.96 19.53
C TRP A 725 19.66 -9.95 18.74
N GLU A 726 20.47 -8.89 18.86
CA GLU A 726 21.82 -8.84 18.28
C GLU A 726 22.65 -10.05 18.77
N GLY A 727 23.30 -10.76 17.83
CA GLY A 727 24.07 -11.96 18.11
C GLY A 727 23.25 -13.23 18.35
N HIS A 728 21.92 -13.17 18.25
CA HIS A 728 21.03 -14.33 18.28
C HIS A 728 20.36 -14.58 16.91
N ILE A 729 19.89 -13.52 16.25
CA ILE A 729 19.32 -13.59 14.90
C ILE A 729 20.42 -13.27 13.87
N ASP A 730 20.52 -14.09 12.83
CA ASP A 730 21.52 -13.91 11.76
C ASP A 730 21.00 -13.05 10.61
N CYS A 731 19.69 -13.09 10.34
CA CYS A 731 19.05 -12.42 9.23
C CYS A 731 17.81 -11.65 9.66
N TRP A 732 17.82 -10.33 9.44
CA TRP A 732 16.74 -9.42 9.84
C TRP A 732 15.81 -9.10 8.67
N GLY A 733 14.51 -9.36 8.83
CA GLY A 733 13.47 -8.88 7.92
C GLY A 733 12.99 -7.50 8.35
N ILE A 734 13.42 -6.46 7.65
CA ILE A 734 13.13 -5.06 8.01
C ILE A 734 12.45 -4.32 6.87
N GLY A 735 11.73 -3.23 7.17
CA GLY A 735 11.04 -2.44 6.15
C GLY A 735 11.98 -1.54 5.33
N HIS A 736 11.89 -1.60 4.01
CA HIS A 736 12.70 -0.77 3.07
C HIS A 736 12.34 0.73 3.05
N TYR A 737 11.41 1.19 3.89
CA TYR A 737 10.87 2.57 3.90
C TYR A 737 11.42 3.44 5.03
N GLY A 738 12.36 2.93 5.83
CA GLY A 738 13.08 3.73 6.84
C GLY A 738 12.58 3.61 8.27
N ILE A 739 11.79 2.58 8.57
CA ILE A 739 11.54 2.14 9.96
C ILE A 739 12.85 1.79 10.68
N VAL A 740 13.87 1.34 9.95
CA VAL A 740 15.26 1.22 10.40
C VAL A 740 16.12 2.17 9.55
N SER A 741 16.98 2.96 10.19
CA SER A 741 17.83 3.92 9.48
C SER A 741 18.96 3.21 8.70
N PRO A 742 19.44 3.81 7.58
CA PRO A 742 20.60 3.30 6.85
C PRO A 742 21.84 3.07 7.71
N ASP A 743 22.08 3.92 8.71
CA ASP A 743 23.23 3.80 9.62
C ASP A 743 23.16 2.53 10.48
N VAL A 744 21.96 2.20 10.99
CA VAL A 744 21.75 0.97 11.76
C VAL A 744 21.94 -0.25 10.84
N ILE A 745 21.38 -0.20 9.62
CA ILE A 745 21.54 -1.26 8.62
C ILE A 745 23.04 -1.50 8.32
N ALA A 746 23.78 -0.43 8.04
CA ALA A 746 25.22 -0.51 7.79
C ALA A 746 26.00 -1.08 8.99
N THR A 747 25.64 -0.66 10.21
CA THR A 747 26.26 -1.16 11.45
C THR A 747 26.00 -2.65 11.65
N ARG A 748 24.78 -3.12 11.41
CA ARG A 748 24.41 -4.54 11.54
C ARG A 748 25.12 -5.41 10.50
N LYS A 749 25.15 -4.96 9.26
CA LYS A 749 25.93 -5.64 8.21
C LYS A 749 27.42 -5.72 8.52
N ALA A 750 28.00 -4.65 9.06
CA ALA A 750 29.40 -4.65 9.49
C ALA A 750 29.66 -5.62 10.66
N ALA A 751 28.64 -5.94 11.46
CA ALA A 751 28.70 -6.94 12.52
C ALA A 751 28.51 -8.39 12.01
N GLY A 752 28.19 -8.58 10.72
CA GLY A 752 27.99 -9.90 10.10
C GLY A 752 26.53 -10.26 9.85
N ASP A 753 25.58 -9.41 10.26
CA ASP A 753 24.16 -9.67 10.09
C ASP A 753 23.74 -9.57 8.61
N ARG A 754 22.84 -10.46 8.20
CA ARG A 754 22.18 -10.46 6.89
C ARG A 754 20.90 -9.62 6.96
N ILE A 755 20.55 -8.97 5.86
CA ILE A 755 19.39 -8.07 5.77
C ILE A 755 18.48 -8.51 4.63
N ARG A 756 17.18 -8.54 4.90
CA ARG A 756 16.12 -8.74 3.91
C ARG A 756 15.05 -7.67 4.05
N TRP A 757 14.39 -7.37 2.94
CA TRP A 757 13.21 -6.51 2.99
C TRP A 757 11.94 -7.33 3.18
N THR A 758 11.20 -7.04 4.25
CA THR A 758 9.80 -7.48 4.41
C THR A 758 8.90 -6.46 3.71
N THR A 759 7.92 -6.94 2.93
CA THR A 759 7.14 -6.07 2.02
C THR A 759 5.61 -6.22 2.11
N ASP A 760 5.10 -6.82 3.18
CA ASP A 760 3.66 -7.07 3.31
C ASP A 760 2.86 -5.76 3.31
N GLY A 761 1.74 -5.77 2.59
CA GLY A 761 0.88 -4.60 2.41
C GLY A 761 1.46 -3.51 1.51
N GLN A 762 2.56 -3.78 0.78
CA GLN A 762 3.25 -2.75 -0.02
C GLN A 762 3.04 -2.90 -1.54
N MET A 763 2.75 -4.11 -2.05
CA MET A 763 2.54 -4.38 -3.49
C MET A 763 1.05 -4.43 -3.88
N CYS A 764 0.37 -3.27 -3.84
CA CYS A 764 -1.08 -3.20 -3.96
C CYS A 764 -1.57 -3.00 -5.40
N THR A 765 -2.74 -3.55 -5.74
CA THR A 765 -3.35 -3.40 -7.07
C THR A 765 -3.75 -1.95 -7.38
N ASP A 766 -4.12 -1.17 -6.37
CA ASP A 766 -4.57 0.23 -6.48
C ASP A 766 -3.48 1.29 -6.24
N THR A 767 -2.22 0.98 -6.57
CA THR A 767 -1.16 2.00 -6.71
C THR A 767 -1.06 2.49 -8.16
N PRO A 768 -1.03 3.80 -8.45
CA PRO A 768 -0.92 4.31 -9.83
C PRO A 768 0.31 3.85 -10.59
N TYR A 769 1.42 3.59 -9.89
CA TYR A 769 2.67 3.07 -10.43
C TYR A 769 3.04 1.74 -9.77
N CYS A 770 3.65 0.83 -10.53
CA CYS A 770 4.32 -0.35 -10.00
C CYS A 770 5.73 -0.01 -9.47
N ALA A 771 5.81 1.01 -8.59
CA ALA A 771 7.07 1.58 -8.14
C ALA A 771 7.85 0.61 -7.23
N VAL A 772 7.18 0.06 -6.21
CA VAL A 772 7.81 -0.85 -5.25
C VAL A 772 8.26 -2.14 -5.92
N GLU A 773 7.39 -2.71 -6.76
CA GLU A 773 7.67 -3.94 -7.50
C GLU A 773 8.92 -3.77 -8.36
N ARG A 774 9.06 -2.64 -9.05
CA ARG A 774 10.23 -2.33 -9.89
C ARG A 774 11.49 -2.02 -9.08
N LEU A 775 11.38 -1.30 -7.97
CA LEU A 775 12.52 -0.71 -7.25
C LEU A 775 13.08 -1.58 -6.11
N LEU A 776 12.35 -2.57 -5.59
CA LEU A 776 12.82 -3.41 -4.47
C LEU A 776 14.20 -4.05 -4.70
N PRO A 777 14.50 -4.61 -5.89
CA PRO A 777 15.84 -5.09 -6.21
C PRO A 777 16.91 -3.98 -6.14
N LEU A 778 16.60 -2.75 -6.55
CA LEU A 778 17.52 -1.62 -6.42
C LEU A 778 17.75 -1.24 -4.95
N TYR A 779 16.72 -1.31 -4.09
CA TYR A 779 16.91 -1.19 -2.63
C TYR A 779 17.85 -2.29 -2.11
N CYS A 780 17.67 -3.54 -2.55
CA CYS A 780 18.58 -4.63 -2.20
C CYS A 780 20.01 -4.32 -2.63
N PHE A 781 20.21 -3.86 -3.86
CA PHE A 781 21.53 -3.53 -4.37
C PHE A 781 22.19 -2.39 -3.59
N HIS A 782 21.49 -1.28 -3.39
CA HIS A 782 22.05 -0.06 -2.80
C HIS A 782 22.42 -0.22 -1.32
N TYR A 783 21.54 -0.84 -0.52
CA TYR A 783 21.80 -1.06 0.91
C TYR A 783 22.42 -2.43 1.20
N GLY A 784 22.63 -3.26 0.16
CA GLY A 784 23.13 -4.62 0.20
C GLY A 784 22.30 -5.55 1.09
N ALA A 785 20.98 -5.49 0.95
CA ALA A 785 20.11 -6.57 1.39
C ALA A 785 20.21 -7.72 0.37
N GLU A 786 20.17 -8.96 0.85
CA GLU A 786 20.38 -10.14 -0.02
C GLU A 786 19.12 -10.63 -0.71
N ALA A 787 17.96 -10.26 -0.16
CA ALA A 787 16.66 -10.70 -0.63
C ALA A 787 15.58 -9.70 -0.22
N TYR A 788 14.43 -9.84 -0.83
CA TYR A 788 13.18 -9.30 -0.34
C TYR A 788 12.11 -10.38 -0.43
N GLU A 789 11.16 -10.32 0.49
CA GLU A 789 10.06 -11.28 0.55
C GLU A 789 8.71 -10.59 0.40
N PHE A 790 7.77 -11.34 -0.17
CA PHE A 790 6.37 -10.98 -0.24
C PHE A 790 5.53 -12.21 0.14
N TRP A 791 4.67 -12.07 1.13
CA TRP A 791 3.94 -13.18 1.77
C TRP A 791 2.90 -13.91 0.88
N GLY A 792 2.83 -13.64 -0.42
CA GLY A 792 2.06 -14.46 -1.34
C GLY A 792 2.11 -14.03 -2.81
N ILE A 793 2.39 -14.97 -3.71
CA ILE A 793 2.18 -14.75 -5.16
C ILE A 793 0.75 -15.05 -5.59
N ASN A 794 0.02 -15.86 -4.81
CA ASN A 794 -1.20 -16.52 -5.29
C ASN A 794 -2.26 -16.78 -4.20
N TRP A 795 -2.20 -16.09 -3.05
CA TRP A 795 -3.18 -16.23 -1.98
C TRP A 795 -4.45 -15.43 -2.29
N LEU A 796 -5.57 -16.14 -2.47
CA LEU A 796 -6.84 -15.56 -2.89
C LEU A 796 -7.94 -15.80 -1.86
N THR A 797 -8.79 -14.80 -1.65
CA THR A 797 -10.02 -14.95 -0.84
C THR A 797 -11.30 -14.97 -1.68
N TYR A 798 -11.22 -14.48 -2.92
CA TYR A 798 -12.29 -14.39 -3.91
C TYR A 798 -11.73 -14.73 -5.31
N ASP A 799 -12.60 -14.80 -6.32
CA ASP A 799 -12.21 -14.77 -7.73
C ASP A 799 -11.66 -13.37 -8.07
N PRO A 800 -10.35 -13.20 -8.30
CA PRO A 800 -9.73 -11.87 -8.39
C PRO A 800 -10.14 -11.11 -9.66
N TYR A 801 -10.74 -11.79 -10.66
CA TYR A 801 -11.28 -11.10 -11.85
C TYR A 801 -12.59 -10.36 -11.56
N LYS A 802 -13.33 -10.79 -10.53
CA LYS A 802 -14.63 -10.21 -10.15
C LYS A 802 -14.53 -9.30 -8.93
N TRP A 803 -13.56 -9.56 -8.06
CA TRP A 803 -13.34 -8.84 -6.82
C TRP A 803 -11.84 -8.59 -6.66
N GLY A 804 -11.39 -7.38 -7.00
CA GLY A 804 -9.98 -6.97 -6.87
C GLY A 804 -9.56 -6.70 -5.42
N TRP A 805 -10.30 -7.22 -4.44
CA TRP A 805 -10.11 -7.00 -3.01
C TRP A 805 -10.31 -8.27 -2.19
N HIS A 806 -9.90 -8.21 -0.92
CA HIS A 806 -10.00 -9.35 -0.01
C HIS A 806 -11.29 -9.37 0.82
N ARG A 807 -11.74 -10.57 1.18
CA ARG A 807 -12.73 -10.74 2.25
C ARG A 807 -12.12 -10.36 3.59
N TYR A 808 -12.96 -9.98 4.55
CA TYR A 808 -12.54 -9.96 5.94
C TYR A 808 -12.23 -11.39 6.40
N ILE A 809 -10.99 -11.64 6.79
CA ILE A 809 -10.54 -12.92 7.37
C ILE A 809 -10.48 -12.80 8.88
N PHE A 810 -10.62 -13.93 9.56
CA PHE A 810 -10.43 -14.01 11.00
C PHE A 810 -8.93 -14.13 11.32
N GLN A 811 -8.45 -13.34 12.27
CA GLN A 811 -7.06 -13.35 12.71
C GLN A 811 -6.98 -13.26 14.25
N ARG A 812 -5.89 -13.79 14.78
CA ARG A 812 -5.42 -13.57 16.15
C ARG A 812 -3.94 -13.23 16.09
N ASP A 813 -3.53 -12.21 16.82
CA ASP A 813 -2.13 -11.78 16.98
C ASP A 813 -1.60 -12.12 18.39
N THR A 814 -2.50 -12.40 19.34
CA THR A 814 -2.21 -13.07 20.62
C THR A 814 -3.28 -14.13 20.90
N PRO A 815 -3.05 -15.06 21.84
CA PRO A 815 -4.06 -16.06 22.21
C PRO A 815 -5.44 -15.45 22.54
N GLU A 816 -5.46 -14.31 23.23
CA GLU A 816 -6.66 -13.61 23.69
C GLU A 816 -7.25 -12.62 22.68
N ASN A 817 -6.44 -12.03 21.79
CA ASN A 817 -6.91 -10.96 20.90
C ASN A 817 -7.37 -11.50 19.54
N ALA A 818 -8.69 -11.65 19.39
CA ALA A 818 -9.33 -12.01 18.13
C ALA A 818 -9.98 -10.82 17.44
N TYR A 819 -9.84 -10.76 16.12
CA TYR A 819 -10.45 -9.74 15.28
C TYR A 819 -10.65 -10.25 13.86
N HIS A 820 -11.33 -9.44 13.03
CA HIS A 820 -11.36 -9.63 11.60
C HIS A 820 -10.59 -8.52 10.93
N VAL A 821 -9.88 -8.86 9.87
CA VAL A 821 -9.12 -7.90 9.08
C VAL A 821 -9.33 -8.16 7.60
N ARG A 822 -9.43 -7.08 6.84
CA ARG A 822 -9.35 -7.09 5.39
C ARG A 822 -8.03 -6.45 5.00
N TYR A 823 -7.25 -7.19 4.24
CA TYR A 823 -5.91 -6.79 3.80
C TYR A 823 -5.99 -5.79 2.64
N PRO A 824 -4.89 -5.05 2.38
CA PRO A 824 -4.75 -4.18 1.20
C PRO A 824 -5.13 -4.90 -0.10
N ASN A 825 -5.67 -4.16 -1.07
CA ASN A 825 -6.12 -4.75 -2.33
C ASN A 825 -4.92 -5.25 -3.13
N GLY A 826 -4.90 -6.53 -3.50
CA GLY A 826 -3.77 -7.11 -4.24
C GLY A 826 -2.68 -7.71 -3.36
N ASP A 827 -2.74 -7.51 -2.04
CA ASP A 827 -1.75 -8.03 -1.11
C ASP A 827 -1.89 -9.56 -0.96
N GLY A 828 -0.76 -10.26 -0.99
CA GLY A 828 -0.74 -11.73 -1.04
C GLY A 828 -1.04 -12.36 -2.40
N TYR A 829 -1.26 -11.58 -3.48
CA TYR A 829 -1.25 -12.14 -4.84
C TYR A 829 -0.75 -11.18 -5.94
N LEU A 830 0.10 -11.71 -6.81
CA LEU A 830 0.57 -11.05 -8.04
C LEU A 830 0.23 -11.85 -9.31
N ALA A 831 -0.27 -13.07 -9.16
CA ALA A 831 -0.74 -13.92 -10.24
C ALA A 831 -2.26 -14.12 -10.17
N TYR A 832 -2.85 -14.47 -11.31
CA TYR A 832 -4.27 -14.79 -11.47
C TYR A 832 -4.46 -16.24 -11.95
N PRO A 833 -5.54 -16.94 -11.55
CA PRO A 833 -5.81 -18.29 -12.03
C PRO A 833 -6.25 -18.27 -13.50
N GLY A 834 -5.72 -19.16 -14.35
CA GLY A 834 -6.10 -19.19 -15.76
C GLY A 834 -7.45 -19.84 -16.07
N ALA A 835 -7.89 -20.80 -15.24
CA ALA A 835 -9.11 -21.57 -15.51
C ALA A 835 -10.38 -20.72 -15.70
N PRO A 836 -10.65 -19.67 -14.88
CA PRO A 836 -11.79 -18.77 -15.09
C PRO A 836 -11.86 -18.08 -16.45
N ILE A 837 -10.73 -17.94 -17.15
CA ILE A 837 -10.66 -17.34 -18.49
C ILE A 837 -10.33 -18.35 -19.59
N GLY A 838 -10.34 -19.65 -19.29
CA GLY A 838 -10.01 -20.70 -20.25
C GLY A 838 -8.52 -20.81 -20.59
N HIS A 839 -7.63 -20.34 -19.70
CA HIS A 839 -6.18 -20.44 -19.85
C HIS A 839 -5.62 -21.60 -19.01
N ASN A 840 -4.71 -22.38 -19.59
CA ASN A 840 -4.04 -23.50 -18.91
C ASN A 840 -2.78 -23.02 -18.19
N GLY A 841 -2.94 -22.62 -16.92
CA GLY A 841 -1.83 -22.18 -16.07
C GLY A 841 -2.10 -20.86 -15.35
N PRO A 842 -1.13 -20.35 -14.57
CA PRO A 842 -1.22 -19.02 -13.98
C PRO A 842 -1.12 -17.93 -15.05
N VAL A 843 -1.86 -16.84 -14.82
CA VAL A 843 -1.85 -15.61 -15.62
C VAL A 843 -1.08 -14.56 -14.84
N THR A 844 -0.16 -13.87 -15.51
CA THR A 844 0.67 -12.83 -14.89
C THR A 844 -0.10 -11.51 -14.71
N SER A 845 0.48 -10.59 -13.95
CA SER A 845 0.00 -9.22 -13.78
C SER A 845 1.09 -8.23 -14.17
N ILE A 846 0.70 -6.97 -14.38
CA ILE A 846 1.68 -5.89 -14.56
C ILE A 846 2.62 -5.79 -13.35
N ARG A 847 2.10 -5.95 -12.11
CA ARG A 847 2.93 -5.92 -10.89
C ARG A 847 4.00 -7.00 -10.89
N LEU A 848 3.64 -8.23 -11.29
CA LEU A 848 4.59 -9.34 -11.34
C LEU A 848 5.64 -9.16 -12.46
N GLU A 849 5.25 -8.63 -13.63
CA GLU A 849 6.23 -8.32 -14.68
C GLU A 849 7.18 -7.19 -14.27
N GLN A 850 6.72 -6.20 -13.50
CA GLN A 850 7.58 -5.14 -12.96
C GLN A 850 8.55 -5.66 -11.90
N ALA A 851 8.15 -6.65 -11.10
CA ALA A 851 9.06 -7.37 -10.21
C ALA A 851 10.14 -8.16 -10.96
N ARG A 852 9.79 -8.82 -12.07
CA ARG A 852 10.76 -9.49 -12.96
C ARG A 852 11.75 -8.47 -13.51
N GLU A 853 11.24 -7.40 -14.11
CA GLU A 853 12.11 -6.36 -14.67
C GLU A 853 13.05 -5.80 -13.60
N GLY A 854 12.56 -5.56 -12.37
CA GLY A 854 13.39 -5.10 -11.25
C GLY A 854 14.58 -6.02 -11.00
N CYS A 855 14.35 -7.34 -11.05
CA CYS A 855 15.42 -8.32 -10.93
C CYS A 855 16.40 -8.23 -12.11
N GLU A 856 15.92 -7.95 -13.33
CA GLU A 856 16.78 -7.71 -14.50
C GLU A 856 17.64 -6.45 -14.32
N ASP A 857 17.07 -5.33 -13.84
CA ASP A 857 17.83 -4.11 -13.53
C ASP A 857 18.89 -4.33 -12.45
N TYR A 858 18.64 -5.20 -11.47
CA TYR A 858 19.67 -5.62 -10.52
C TYR A 858 20.88 -6.23 -11.23
N GLU A 859 20.65 -7.07 -12.24
CA GLU A 859 21.73 -7.71 -12.99
C GLU A 859 22.54 -6.70 -13.81
N TYR A 860 21.93 -5.64 -14.33
CA TYR A 860 22.66 -4.52 -14.94
C TYR A 860 23.62 -3.87 -13.92
N LEU A 861 23.12 -3.55 -12.72
CA LEU A 861 23.92 -2.94 -11.66
C LEU A 861 25.03 -3.87 -11.17
N PHE A 862 24.74 -5.17 -11.08
CA PHE A 862 25.71 -6.20 -10.73
C PHE A 862 26.87 -6.24 -11.74
N LEU A 863 26.56 -6.30 -13.03
CA LEU A 863 27.57 -6.28 -14.10
C LEU A 863 28.39 -4.99 -14.06
N LEU A 864 27.74 -3.83 -13.94
CA LEU A 864 28.43 -2.54 -13.91
C LEU A 864 29.38 -2.41 -12.71
N ARG A 865 28.97 -2.85 -11.52
CA ARG A 865 29.83 -2.88 -10.33
C ARG A 865 31.08 -3.73 -10.55
N ASP A 866 30.92 -4.92 -11.13
CA ASP A 866 32.03 -5.83 -11.37
C ASP A 866 33.00 -5.27 -12.41
N LEU A 867 32.49 -4.62 -13.46
CA LEU A 867 33.31 -3.92 -14.44
C LEU A 867 34.09 -2.76 -13.80
N ILE A 868 33.45 -1.92 -12.97
CA ILE A 868 34.14 -0.84 -12.22
C ILE A 868 35.26 -1.42 -11.36
N ALA A 869 35.02 -2.53 -10.66
CA ALA A 869 36.02 -3.16 -9.81
C ALA A 869 37.22 -3.71 -10.60
N GLN A 870 37.01 -4.09 -11.86
CA GLN A 870 38.04 -4.63 -12.76
C GLN A 870 38.78 -3.55 -13.58
N ALA A 871 38.20 -2.34 -13.68
CA ALA A 871 38.66 -1.21 -14.50
C ALA A 871 39.94 -0.51 -13.97
N SER A 872 41.00 -1.26 -13.67
CA SER A 872 42.26 -0.73 -13.14
C SER A 872 42.93 0.27 -14.10
N GLY A 873 42.84 1.57 -13.77
CA GLY A 873 43.45 2.66 -14.54
C GLY A 873 42.61 3.16 -15.73
N GLN A 874 41.37 2.68 -15.88
CA GLN A 874 40.40 3.21 -16.85
C GLN A 874 39.56 4.34 -16.20
N ASP A 875 38.95 5.19 -17.03
CA ASP A 875 38.01 6.21 -16.56
C ASP A 875 36.64 5.58 -16.26
N THR A 876 36.26 5.54 -14.99
CA THR A 876 34.99 4.99 -14.49
C THR A 876 33.93 6.06 -14.26
N ALA A 877 34.17 7.32 -14.62
CA ALA A 877 33.31 8.43 -14.22
C ALA A 877 31.88 8.33 -14.77
N LEU A 878 31.67 7.78 -15.97
CA LEU A 878 30.31 7.53 -16.50
C LEU A 878 29.59 6.45 -15.68
N ALA A 879 30.27 5.34 -15.41
CA ALA A 879 29.76 4.22 -14.63
C ALA A 879 29.41 4.63 -13.20
N GLU A 880 30.28 5.38 -12.53
CA GLU A 880 30.04 5.90 -11.18
C GLU A 880 28.83 6.86 -11.14
N ARG A 881 28.66 7.72 -12.15
CA ARG A 881 27.47 8.58 -12.26
C ARG A 881 26.19 7.77 -12.47
N ALA A 882 26.23 6.73 -13.31
CA ALA A 882 25.07 5.86 -13.54
C ALA A 882 24.68 5.13 -12.25
N MET A 883 25.66 4.60 -11.51
CA MET A 883 25.46 3.98 -10.19
C MET A 883 24.87 4.95 -9.17
N ALA A 884 25.35 6.20 -9.13
CA ALA A 884 24.78 7.24 -8.27
C ALA A 884 23.32 7.57 -8.64
N GLY A 885 23.02 7.65 -9.94
CA GLY A 885 21.64 7.84 -10.43
C GLY A 885 20.69 6.72 -10.01
N ALA A 886 21.15 5.47 -9.94
CA ALA A 886 20.37 4.35 -9.43
C ALA A 886 20.12 4.45 -7.92
N ALA A 887 21.12 4.89 -7.14
CA ALA A 887 20.97 5.12 -5.71
C ALA A 887 19.95 6.24 -5.41
N GLU A 888 19.91 7.30 -6.22
CA GLU A 888 18.95 8.40 -6.09
C GLU A 888 17.48 7.96 -6.24
N LEU A 889 17.21 6.83 -6.91
CA LEU A 889 15.85 6.28 -7.06
C LEU A 889 15.32 5.60 -5.80
N VAL A 890 16.19 5.21 -4.87
CA VAL A 890 15.84 4.36 -3.72
C VAL A 890 16.23 4.97 -2.37
N PRO A 891 15.79 6.21 -2.06
CA PRO A 891 16.11 6.84 -0.79
C PRO A 891 15.43 6.12 0.38
N ILE A 892 16.10 6.11 1.53
CA ILE A 892 15.55 5.75 2.83
C ILE A 892 15.79 6.93 3.78
N PRO A 893 14.75 7.47 4.44
CA PRO A 893 13.36 7.02 4.41
C PRO A 893 12.62 7.37 3.11
N ASN A 894 11.53 6.68 2.83
CA ASN A 894 10.58 6.98 1.75
C ASN A 894 9.13 6.85 2.23
N ALA A 895 8.17 7.15 1.36
CA ALA A 895 6.75 7.22 1.72
C ALA A 895 6.08 5.86 2.01
N GLY A 896 6.74 4.73 1.74
CA GLY A 896 6.14 3.40 1.84
C GLY A 896 5.26 3.04 0.64
N GLY A 897 5.12 1.74 0.43
CA GLY A 897 4.77 1.16 -0.87
C GLY A 897 3.38 1.42 -1.40
N ARG A 898 2.47 1.81 -0.50
CA ARG A 898 1.10 2.20 -0.84
C ARG A 898 1.01 3.60 -1.45
N TYR A 899 2.11 4.36 -1.49
CA TYR A 899 2.19 5.71 -2.06
C TYR A 899 3.18 5.76 -3.22
N SER A 900 2.90 4.98 -4.26
CA SER A 900 3.79 4.78 -5.42
C SER A 900 4.22 6.08 -6.12
N THR A 901 3.32 7.07 -6.20
CA THR A 901 3.58 8.40 -6.78
C THR A 901 4.47 9.28 -5.91
N ARG A 902 4.62 8.96 -4.62
CA ARG A 902 5.55 9.64 -3.70
C ARG A 902 6.92 8.98 -3.68
N ILE A 903 6.96 7.64 -3.78
CA ILE A 903 8.22 6.89 -3.92
C ILE A 903 8.89 7.19 -5.26
N LEU A 904 8.10 7.21 -6.34
CA LEU A 904 8.60 7.45 -7.69
C LEU A 904 7.83 8.61 -8.33
N PRO A 905 8.15 9.87 -7.99
CA PRO A 905 7.46 11.04 -8.55
C PRO A 905 7.58 11.16 -10.06
N ASP A 906 8.71 10.72 -10.62
CA ASP A 906 8.96 10.64 -12.05
C ASP A 906 9.23 9.18 -12.46
N PRO A 907 8.21 8.45 -12.98
CA PRO A 907 8.38 7.07 -13.40
C PRO A 907 9.28 6.91 -14.63
N ASP A 908 9.50 7.96 -15.43
CA ASP A 908 10.37 7.89 -16.61
C ASP A 908 11.85 7.89 -16.22
N ARG A 909 12.18 8.36 -15.00
CA ARG A 909 13.55 8.39 -14.49
C ARG A 909 14.20 7.01 -14.39
N VAL A 910 13.43 5.96 -14.12
CA VAL A 910 13.92 4.57 -14.08
C VAL A 910 14.53 4.16 -15.42
N PHE A 911 13.83 4.44 -16.53
CA PHE A 911 14.30 4.11 -17.87
C PHE A 911 15.52 4.93 -18.29
N VAL A 912 15.57 6.20 -17.89
CA VAL A 912 16.75 7.07 -18.13
C VAL A 912 17.97 6.51 -17.42
N VAL A 913 17.85 6.16 -16.13
CA VAL A 913 18.95 5.59 -15.35
C VAL A 913 19.37 4.23 -15.90
N ARG A 914 18.41 3.36 -16.23
CA ARG A 914 18.70 2.05 -16.84
C ARG A 914 19.48 2.18 -18.15
N GLN A 915 19.09 3.12 -19.02
CA GLN A 915 19.83 3.40 -20.24
C GLN A 915 21.27 3.87 -19.95
N GLN A 916 21.46 4.77 -18.99
CA GLN A 916 22.80 5.24 -18.59
C GLN A 916 23.68 4.11 -18.05
N ILE A 917 23.10 3.17 -17.30
CA ILE A 917 23.81 1.97 -16.82
C ILE A 917 24.23 1.10 -18.01
N ALA A 918 23.33 0.85 -18.97
CA ALA A 918 23.62 0.04 -20.14
C ALA A 918 24.75 0.65 -21.00
N GLU A 919 24.68 1.95 -21.27
CA GLU A 919 25.73 2.70 -21.99
C GLU A 919 27.08 2.59 -21.28
N ALA A 920 27.10 2.67 -19.94
CA ALA A 920 28.32 2.53 -19.15
C ALA A 920 28.88 1.11 -19.15
N ILE A 921 28.02 0.07 -19.17
CA ILE A 921 28.44 -1.33 -19.30
C ILE A 921 29.15 -1.55 -20.63
N GLU A 922 28.58 -1.08 -21.74
CA GLU A 922 29.20 -1.21 -23.07
C GLU A 922 30.53 -0.45 -23.14
N GLU A 923 30.59 0.80 -22.66
CA GLU A 923 31.83 1.59 -22.70
C GLU A 923 32.98 0.91 -21.94
N LEU A 924 32.70 0.26 -20.82
CA LEU A 924 33.70 -0.49 -20.04
C LEU A 924 33.99 -1.89 -20.61
N SER A 925 33.04 -2.51 -21.32
CA SER A 925 33.23 -3.85 -21.91
C SER A 925 34.03 -3.80 -23.22
N ASP A 926 33.98 -2.69 -23.96
CA ASP A 926 34.68 -2.48 -25.22
C ASP A 926 36.19 -2.17 -25.06
N ARG A 927 36.68 -1.97 -23.83
CA ARG A 927 38.06 -1.53 -23.51
C ARG A 927 38.84 -2.55 -22.70
#